data_AF-A0A182WM24-F1
#
_entry.id   AF-A0A182WM24-F1
#
_cell.length_a   1.000
_cell.length_b   1.000
_cell.length_c   1.000
_cell.angle_alpha   90.00
_cell.angle_beta   90.00
_cell.angle_gamma   90.00
#
_symmetry.space_group_name_H-M   'P 1'
#
loop_
_entity.id
_entity.type
_entity.pdbx_description
1 polymer ?
#
loop_
_entity_poly.entity_id
_entity_poly.type
_entity_poly.pdbx_seq_one_letter_code
_entity_poly.pdbx_strand_id
1 'polypeptide(L)'
;MNARHDHIALYTFVVFLFSFSLFCYGFFPLSFSPSTKASFDELPQSIGNASFNGTDYKPRISRAILMVIDALRMDFVVQEENFQFLNQLLGDGKACLYRVQVHPPTVTMPRIKAMTSGAIPSFLDVILNLGSPEMKLDTFLYQMKQRQQKTVFYGDNTWTNMFPEIFHRRGENTDSLYVNDFYKGDRNITKLLNMELQMYDWKLMILHYLGLDHIGHVEGPYSDKVPGKLQEMDKIIKTIHQTMDKWKQKYYTKPLLIITGDHGMRDSGGHGGSTQPETIVPLVIVSDQCAKSEETFLQIDLAPTMAIWMGVAIPYASIGSMIDPALNMLQRKDMLYALYYNTERLASKVEVILRDEFRKTEVHKSFEEAKELHRVFMHDTTDISAYKRALLLYTSVSKNLTQLLISSYIRYDIVFILIGMTMAVLCAAIAVTQLLQDTDATVLPLQPKLFPSINCMLLSFLLLKLLSFEKESSQESTHSSHVVIILLCVVYFSLWVILSHMLKGVKAPTVSLFHEGASFLMPFIWFGVGFHCVSLASSSFVEEEHQTWYYFTSSIMVLLTLKQVSVMNSTIGAIKHTKTDPSLVEVCKEERSIFCVASVAFVCLHVLVRRFNQTGDKWQHIPDVGDWLSKDEHKLWLSVTMIIGLCYLVYQICYMAGLLTTVLSLTASMLIYYYRAASGTVSIFGLSASKSSICLTIFWINLAEIFFIGFLPMMYHAVVGRTTARRSGELYSNCIIIVALLSALLHKPHNVLLVGTLLATSRFLTERIDRIADDKYSGIVLKVITHYWLGKTFYFYQGNSNSLATIDLNAGYVGLNNFDIVRVGLFLTLHTFSGPILSFLLLIHHMFMANERDVKQQHRSEASNARERILTLINVLITVPVSFFLAVATVLRDHIFVWTVFSPKIIYEYFTVWLVLIQVLLVVLLLPKTFCSSV
;
A
#
# COMPACT_ATOMS: atom_id res chain seq x y z
N MET A 1 18.05 36.98 -13.32
CA MET A 1 18.54 35.76 -13.95
C MET A 1 17.49 35.34 -14.95
N ASN A 2 17.91 34.97 -16.14
CA ASN A 2 17.09 34.28 -17.12
C ASN A 2 16.79 32.87 -16.59
N ALA A 3 15.52 32.48 -16.49
CA ALA A 3 15.16 31.14 -16.02
C ALA A 3 15.29 30.17 -17.19
N ARG A 4 16.17 29.18 -17.03
CA ARG A 4 16.28 28.08 -17.99
C ARG A 4 15.12 27.12 -17.81
N HIS A 5 14.74 26.43 -18.88
CA HIS A 5 13.65 25.46 -18.86
C HIS A 5 13.89 24.30 -17.88
N ASP A 6 15.13 23.87 -17.66
CA ASP A 6 15.47 22.84 -16.68
C ASP A 6 15.20 23.29 -15.23
N HIS A 7 15.46 24.56 -14.91
CA HIS A 7 15.09 25.16 -13.63
C HIS A 7 13.58 25.28 -13.46
N ILE A 8 12.85 25.63 -14.52
CA ILE A 8 11.38 25.68 -14.51
C ILE A 8 10.81 24.27 -14.33
N ALA A 9 11.35 23.26 -15.01
CA ALA A 9 10.92 21.87 -14.87
C ALA A 9 11.11 21.37 -13.42
N LEU A 10 12.28 21.63 -12.82
CA LEU A 10 12.54 21.26 -11.42
C LEU A 10 11.61 22.02 -10.44
N TYR A 11 11.43 23.33 -10.65
CA TYR A 11 10.53 24.14 -9.84
C TYR A 11 9.09 23.62 -9.91
N THR A 12 8.56 23.41 -11.11
CA THR A 12 7.21 22.90 -11.35
C THR A 12 7.01 21.53 -10.69
N PHE A 13 8.02 20.65 -10.73
CA PHE A 13 7.93 19.34 -10.07
C PHE A 13 7.89 19.44 -8.54
N VAL A 14 8.69 20.33 -7.93
CA VAL A 14 8.64 20.60 -6.48
C VAL A 14 7.29 21.20 -6.06
N VAL A 15 6.77 22.16 -6.84
CA VAL A 15 5.46 22.74 -6.58
C VAL A 15 4.35 21.69 -6.73
N PHE A 16 4.44 20.82 -7.74
CA PHE A 16 3.52 19.71 -7.95
C PHE A 16 3.49 18.77 -6.74
N LEU A 17 4.65 18.40 -6.19
CA LEU A 17 4.72 17.56 -5.00
C LEU A 17 4.07 18.21 -3.77
N PHE A 18 4.28 19.51 -3.59
CA PHE A 18 3.59 20.26 -2.53
C PHE A 18 2.08 20.29 -2.76
N SER A 19 1.64 20.57 -3.98
CA SER A 19 0.23 20.59 -4.37
C SER A 19 -0.44 19.23 -4.17
N PHE A 20 0.27 18.14 -4.47
CA PHE A 20 -0.20 16.78 -4.20
C PHE A 20 -0.26 16.51 -2.68
N SER A 21 0.71 17.00 -1.90
CA SER A 21 0.67 16.89 -0.44
C SER A 21 -0.54 17.63 0.14
N LEU A 22 -0.86 18.82 -0.38
CA LEU A 22 -2.04 19.59 0.00
C LEU A 22 -3.35 18.87 -0.37
N PHE A 23 -3.39 18.28 -1.56
CA PHE A 23 -4.50 17.43 -1.98
C PHE A 23 -4.69 16.26 -1.02
N CYS A 24 -3.63 15.50 -0.70
CA CYS A 24 -3.69 14.36 0.22
C CYS A 24 -4.17 14.79 1.61
N TYR A 25 -3.71 15.94 2.10
CA TYR A 25 -4.16 16.49 3.39
C TYR A 25 -5.67 16.76 3.41
N GLY A 26 -6.25 17.28 2.32
CA GLY A 26 -7.69 17.50 2.25
C GLY A 26 -8.51 16.26 1.89
N PHE A 27 -7.95 15.36 1.07
CA PHE A 27 -8.61 14.17 0.54
C PHE A 27 -8.69 13.04 1.55
N PHE A 28 -7.64 12.79 2.32
CA PHE A 28 -7.70 11.76 3.35
C PHE A 28 -8.28 12.37 4.63
N PRO A 29 -9.47 11.93 5.07
CA PRO A 29 -10.09 12.45 6.27
C PRO A 29 -9.17 12.12 7.45
N LEU A 30 -8.69 13.14 8.14
CA LEU A 30 -8.17 12.96 9.48
C LEU A 30 -9.35 12.44 10.30
N SER A 31 -9.22 11.24 10.90
CA SER A 31 -10.25 10.75 11.81
C SER A 31 -10.31 11.75 12.96
N PHE A 32 -11.29 12.65 12.93
CA PHE A 32 -11.53 13.60 14.00
C PHE A 32 -12.17 12.82 15.13
N SER A 33 -11.32 12.12 15.87
CA SER A 33 -11.75 11.29 16.97
C SER A 33 -11.50 12.12 18.23
N PRO A 34 -12.53 12.77 18.78
CA PRO A 34 -12.35 13.69 19.89
C PRO A 34 -11.70 12.98 21.07
N SER A 35 -10.77 13.67 21.76
CA SER A 35 -10.14 13.17 22.98
C SER A 35 -11.11 13.06 24.16
N THR A 36 -12.34 13.54 23.98
CA THR A 36 -13.44 13.41 24.94
C THR A 36 -13.63 11.96 25.35
N LYS A 37 -13.70 11.74 26.66
CA LYS A 37 -13.96 10.44 27.27
C LYS A 37 -15.40 10.41 27.77
N ALA A 38 -16.06 9.27 27.68
CA ALA A 38 -17.37 9.08 28.26
C ALA A 38 -17.27 9.09 29.79
N SER A 39 -18.29 9.64 30.45
CA SER A 39 -18.46 9.55 31.91
C SER A 39 -19.56 8.56 32.25
N PHE A 40 -19.43 7.90 33.39
CA PHE A 40 -20.49 7.05 33.95
C PHE A 40 -21.71 7.89 34.39
N ASP A 41 -21.53 9.17 34.69
CA ASP A 41 -22.60 10.09 35.06
C ASP A 41 -23.54 10.40 33.88
N GLU A 42 -23.09 10.14 32.64
CA GLU A 42 -23.88 10.33 31.40
C GLU A 42 -24.80 9.14 31.09
N LEU A 43 -24.87 8.13 31.96
CA LEU A 43 -25.77 7.00 31.79
C LEU A 43 -27.24 7.45 31.88
N PRO A 44 -28.15 6.88 31.05
CA PRO A 44 -29.56 7.23 31.11
C PRO A 44 -30.14 6.89 32.48
N GLN A 45 -30.74 7.90 33.12
CA GLN A 45 -31.32 7.80 34.47
C GLN A 45 -32.83 7.53 34.45
N SER A 46 -33.51 7.88 33.36
CA SER A 46 -34.95 7.63 33.19
C SER A 46 -35.32 7.50 31.72
N ILE A 47 -36.52 6.96 31.47
CA ILE A 47 -37.19 6.99 30.18
C ILE A 47 -38.58 7.61 30.37
N GLY A 48 -38.70 8.88 29.99
CA GLY A 48 -39.87 9.70 30.33
C GLY A 48 -40.05 9.80 31.85
N ASN A 49 -41.20 9.34 32.35
CA ASN A 49 -41.52 9.38 33.79
C ASN A 49 -41.07 8.12 34.56
N ALA A 50 -40.53 7.11 33.88
CA ALA A 50 -40.03 5.88 34.52
C ALA A 50 -38.53 6.01 34.82
N SER A 51 -38.13 5.98 36.09
CA SER A 51 -36.71 5.99 36.47
C SER A 51 -36.08 4.61 36.35
N PHE A 52 -34.83 4.58 35.92
CA PHE A 52 -33.95 3.43 36.11
C PHE A 52 -33.35 3.55 37.51
N ASN A 53 -33.25 2.45 38.28
CA ASN A 53 -32.59 2.57 39.58
C ASN A 53 -31.10 2.80 39.32
N GLY A 54 -30.50 3.82 39.94
CA GLY A 54 -29.07 4.18 39.75
C GLY A 54 -28.06 3.06 40.07
N THR A 55 -28.51 1.95 40.64
CA THR A 55 -27.76 0.71 40.90
C THR A 55 -27.87 -0.35 39.78
N ASP A 56 -28.64 -0.12 38.72
CA ASP A 56 -29.03 -1.14 37.73
C ASP A 56 -27.93 -1.42 36.67
N TYR A 57 -27.08 -0.45 36.32
CA TYR A 57 -26.02 -0.66 35.33
C TYR A 57 -24.75 -1.24 35.96
N LYS A 58 -24.69 -2.57 36.03
CA LYS A 58 -23.60 -3.35 36.62
C LYS A 58 -22.96 -4.32 35.62
N PRO A 59 -21.71 -4.77 35.87
CA PRO A 59 -21.07 -5.79 35.05
C PRO A 59 -21.93 -7.06 34.98
N ARG A 60 -22.12 -7.59 33.77
CA ARG A 60 -23.00 -8.75 33.50
C ARG A 60 -22.25 -10.07 33.47
N ILE A 61 -20.95 -9.98 33.21
CA ILE A 61 -20.03 -11.10 33.15
C ILE A 61 -19.13 -11.10 34.39
N SER A 62 -18.81 -12.26 34.95
CA SER A 62 -17.82 -12.35 36.05
C SER A 62 -16.41 -12.07 35.54
N ARG A 63 -16.04 -12.75 34.45
CA ARG A 63 -14.74 -12.69 33.78
C ARG A 63 -14.89 -12.93 32.29
N ALA A 64 -14.10 -12.25 31.48
CA ALA A 64 -14.05 -12.50 30.05
C ALA A 64 -12.62 -12.76 29.56
N ILE A 65 -12.50 -13.63 28.57
CA ILE A 65 -11.32 -13.70 27.70
C ILE A 65 -11.73 -13.26 26.30
N LEU A 66 -11.04 -12.26 25.76
CA LEU A 66 -11.08 -11.89 24.35
C LEU A 66 -9.84 -12.47 23.67
N MET A 67 -10.02 -13.54 22.90
CA MET A 67 -8.98 -14.19 22.12
C MET A 67 -9.06 -13.70 20.67
N VAL A 68 -8.09 -12.87 20.29
CA VAL A 68 -7.91 -12.41 18.91
C VAL A 68 -6.89 -13.35 18.25
N ILE A 69 -7.28 -13.96 17.13
CA ILE A 69 -6.38 -14.76 16.29
C ILE A 69 -6.16 -13.93 15.02
N ASP A 70 -4.95 -13.44 14.83
CA ASP A 70 -4.62 -12.54 13.72
C ASP A 70 -4.85 -13.26 12.37
N ALA A 71 -5.45 -12.53 11.42
CA ALA A 71 -5.84 -13.01 10.10
C ALA A 71 -6.79 -14.23 10.07
N LEU A 72 -7.62 -14.43 11.11
CA LEU A 72 -8.60 -15.51 11.17
C LEU A 72 -9.77 -15.31 10.19
N ARG A 73 -9.76 -16.07 9.09
CA ARG A 73 -10.86 -16.10 8.13
C ARG A 73 -12.07 -16.87 8.65
N MET A 74 -13.25 -16.52 8.12
CA MET A 74 -14.51 -17.19 8.45
C MET A 74 -14.54 -18.68 8.03
N ASP A 75 -13.99 -19.00 6.85
CA ASP A 75 -13.97 -20.37 6.30
C ASP A 75 -13.07 -21.31 7.10
N PHE A 76 -12.02 -20.80 7.73
CA PHE A 76 -11.15 -21.58 8.62
C PHE A 76 -11.91 -22.18 9.80
N VAL A 77 -12.86 -21.44 10.38
CA VAL A 77 -13.66 -21.89 11.54
C VAL A 77 -14.72 -22.91 11.13
N VAL A 78 -15.30 -22.77 9.94
CA VAL A 78 -16.35 -23.65 9.42
C VAL A 78 -15.82 -25.04 9.05
N GLN A 79 -14.53 -25.17 8.75
CA GLN A 79 -13.88 -26.46 8.48
C GLN A 79 -13.61 -27.22 9.78
N GLU A 80 -14.32 -28.34 9.99
CA GLU A 80 -14.25 -29.12 11.24
C GLU A 80 -12.84 -29.63 11.57
N GLU A 81 -12.02 -29.97 10.56
CA GLU A 81 -10.65 -30.48 10.74
C GLU A 81 -9.70 -29.48 11.40
N ASN A 82 -9.96 -28.19 11.23
CA ASN A 82 -9.17 -27.10 11.78
C ASN A 82 -9.54 -26.81 13.25
N PHE A 83 -10.83 -26.89 13.57
CA PHE A 83 -11.42 -26.49 14.85
C PHE A 83 -12.38 -27.55 15.38
N GLN A 84 -11.87 -28.74 15.68
CA GLN A 84 -12.70 -29.88 16.07
C GLN A 84 -13.47 -29.62 17.37
N PHE A 85 -12.79 -29.11 18.41
CA PHE A 85 -13.41 -28.84 19.70
C PHE A 85 -14.39 -27.66 19.63
N LEU A 86 -14.01 -26.58 18.96
CA LEU A 86 -14.90 -25.44 18.78
C LEU A 86 -16.16 -25.81 17.97
N ASN A 87 -16.04 -26.58 16.88
CA ASN A 87 -17.20 -27.07 16.13
C ASN A 87 -18.10 -28.00 16.96
N GLN A 88 -17.52 -28.81 17.86
CA GLN A 88 -18.31 -29.56 18.84
C GLN A 88 -19.13 -28.63 19.76
N LEU A 89 -18.54 -27.52 20.25
CA LEU A 89 -19.28 -26.55 21.07
C LEU A 89 -20.40 -25.86 20.29
N LEU A 90 -20.17 -25.54 19.01
CA LEU A 90 -21.19 -24.97 18.12
C LEU A 90 -22.35 -25.95 17.91
N GLY A 91 -22.04 -27.24 17.67
CA GLY A 91 -23.04 -28.31 17.53
C GLY A 91 -23.85 -28.57 18.80
N ASP A 92 -23.20 -28.51 19.96
CA ASP A 92 -23.84 -28.64 21.29
C ASP A 92 -24.68 -27.42 21.69
N GLY A 93 -24.66 -26.32 20.93
CA GLY A 93 -25.31 -25.06 21.30
C GLY A 93 -24.64 -24.34 22.49
N LYS A 94 -23.38 -24.67 22.79
CA LYS A 94 -22.54 -24.05 23.84
C LYS A 94 -21.63 -22.94 23.30
N ALA A 95 -21.67 -22.69 22.00
CA ALA A 95 -21.03 -21.57 21.35
C ALA A 95 -21.91 -21.05 20.22
N CYS A 96 -21.78 -19.75 19.93
CA CYS A 96 -22.51 -19.06 18.88
C CYS A 96 -21.51 -18.44 17.91
N LEU A 97 -21.76 -18.59 16.61
CA LEU A 97 -20.91 -18.07 15.55
C LEU A 97 -21.66 -16.97 14.80
N TYR A 98 -21.05 -15.78 14.73
CA TYR A 98 -21.54 -14.63 13.98
C TYR A 98 -20.52 -14.19 12.92
N ARG A 99 -21.01 -13.52 11.88
CA ARG A 99 -20.18 -12.90 10.85
C ARG A 99 -19.92 -11.45 11.22
N VAL A 100 -18.66 -11.04 11.22
CA VAL A 100 -18.26 -9.65 11.44
C VAL A 100 -17.57 -9.13 10.19
N GLN A 101 -18.04 -7.99 9.70
CA GLN A 101 -17.46 -7.25 8.61
C GLN A 101 -16.47 -6.22 9.13
N VAL A 102 -15.28 -6.29 8.57
CA VAL A 102 -14.14 -5.43 8.82
C VAL A 102 -14.01 -4.45 7.66
N HIS A 103 -14.03 -3.14 7.95
CA HIS A 103 -13.81 -2.13 6.92
C HIS A 103 -12.34 -2.01 6.51
N PRO A 104 -12.00 -1.88 5.22
CA PRO A 104 -10.64 -1.56 4.79
C PRO A 104 -10.13 -0.23 5.40
N PRO A 105 -8.83 -0.08 5.67
CA PRO A 105 -7.77 -1.05 5.46
C PRO A 105 -7.78 -2.13 6.54
N THR A 106 -7.70 -3.40 6.12
CA THR A 106 -7.67 -4.60 6.97
C THR A 106 -6.27 -4.81 7.54
N VAL A 107 -5.77 -3.86 8.35
CA VAL A 107 -4.44 -3.90 8.98
C VAL A 107 -4.60 -3.89 10.50
N THR A 108 -3.86 -4.73 11.21
CA THR A 108 -3.94 -5.00 12.67
C THR A 108 -4.22 -3.77 13.54
N MET A 109 -3.33 -2.76 13.52
CA MET A 109 -3.45 -1.59 14.41
C MET A 109 -4.76 -0.80 14.20
N PRO A 110 -5.16 -0.41 12.97
CA PRO A 110 -6.50 0.12 12.70
C PRO A 110 -7.65 -0.76 13.24
N ARG A 111 -7.53 -2.09 13.18
CA ARG A 111 -8.59 -3.01 13.63
C ARG A 111 -8.70 -3.08 15.15
N ILE A 112 -7.57 -3.07 15.85
CA ILE A 112 -7.52 -2.93 17.32
C ILE A 112 -8.18 -1.61 17.74
N LYS A 113 -7.90 -0.51 17.04
CA LYS A 113 -8.56 0.79 17.25
C LYS A 113 -10.07 0.66 17.10
N ALA A 114 -10.55 0.09 15.99
CA ALA A 114 -11.98 -0.11 15.73
C ALA A 114 -12.69 -0.97 16.79
N MET A 115 -12.12 -2.12 17.13
CA MET A 115 -12.70 -3.06 18.10
C MET A 115 -12.79 -2.50 19.53
N THR A 116 -11.85 -1.63 19.91
CA THR A 116 -11.76 -1.11 21.29
C THR A 116 -12.50 0.20 21.51
N SER A 117 -12.57 1.07 20.49
CA SER A 117 -13.24 2.38 20.58
C SER A 117 -14.61 2.42 19.91
N GLY A 118 -14.91 1.48 19.01
CA GLY A 118 -16.12 1.52 18.18
C GLY A 118 -16.11 2.64 17.14
N ALA A 119 -14.94 3.18 16.83
CA ALA A 119 -14.77 4.26 15.85
C ALA A 119 -14.24 3.69 14.53
N ILE A 120 -14.57 4.31 13.41
CA ILE A 120 -14.00 3.93 12.12
C ILE A 120 -12.54 4.40 12.03
N PRO A 121 -11.59 3.53 11.66
CA PRO A 121 -10.22 3.93 11.37
C PRO A 121 -10.14 4.73 10.06
N SER A 122 -9.27 5.73 10.01
CA SER A 122 -8.93 6.42 8.77
C SER A 122 -7.89 5.63 7.97
N PHE A 123 -7.89 5.80 6.65
CA PHE A 123 -6.84 5.25 5.79
C PHE A 123 -5.44 5.82 6.12
N LEU A 124 -5.38 7.08 6.61
CA LEU A 124 -4.14 7.69 7.12
C LEU A 124 -3.64 7.03 8.40
N ASP A 125 -4.50 6.35 9.17
CA ASP A 125 -4.06 5.65 10.38
C ASP A 125 -3.03 4.57 10.07
N VAL A 126 -2.98 4.02 8.85
CA VAL A 126 -1.97 3.03 8.45
C VAL A 126 -0.60 3.68 8.27
N ILE A 127 -0.54 4.89 7.71
CA ILE A 127 0.72 5.57 7.38
C ILE A 127 1.27 6.31 8.59
N LEU A 128 0.44 7.13 9.25
CA LEU A 128 0.87 8.06 10.29
C LEU A 128 1.20 7.35 11.61
N ASN A 129 0.66 6.14 11.81
CA ASN A 129 0.85 5.37 13.04
C ASN A 129 1.73 4.13 12.82
N LEU A 130 2.58 4.12 11.79
CA LEU A 130 3.68 3.16 11.68
C LEU A 130 4.53 3.23 12.96
N GLY A 131 4.49 2.18 13.78
CA GLY A 131 5.11 2.13 15.10
C GLY A 131 4.13 2.13 16.28
N SER A 132 2.82 2.07 16.04
CA SER A 132 1.78 1.84 17.07
C SER A 132 1.77 2.86 18.22
N PRO A 133 1.66 4.18 17.95
CA PRO A 133 1.61 5.22 18.97
C PRO A 133 0.42 5.05 19.94
N GLU A 134 0.54 5.68 21.11
CA GLU A 134 -0.43 5.57 22.20
C GLU A 134 -1.86 5.97 21.80
N MET A 135 -2.83 5.15 22.21
CA MET A 135 -4.25 5.32 21.92
C MET A 135 -4.86 6.46 22.77
N LYS A 136 -4.99 7.64 22.14
CA LYS A 136 -5.64 8.80 22.77
C LYS A 136 -7.15 8.70 22.86
N LEU A 137 -7.77 7.83 22.06
CA LEU A 137 -9.22 7.70 22.00
C LEU A 137 -9.82 7.04 23.22
N ASP A 138 -11.08 7.36 23.48
CA ASP A 138 -11.85 6.61 24.47
C ASP A 138 -12.07 5.17 24.01
N THR A 139 -11.90 4.22 24.92
CA THR A 139 -12.04 2.78 24.65
C THR A 139 -12.71 2.10 25.83
N PHE A 140 -13.33 0.94 25.62
CA PHE A 140 -13.91 0.21 26.74
C PHE A 140 -12.81 -0.19 27.75
N LEU A 141 -11.56 -0.36 27.31
CA LEU A 141 -10.40 -0.61 28.17
C LEU A 141 -10.03 0.57 29.06
N TYR A 142 -10.03 1.78 28.51
CA TYR A 142 -9.85 2.99 29.30
C TYR A 142 -10.95 3.09 30.37
N GLN A 143 -12.22 2.87 29.98
CA GLN A 143 -13.35 2.91 30.88
C GLN A 143 -13.28 1.84 31.99
N MET A 144 -12.75 0.65 31.68
CA MET A 144 -12.46 -0.38 32.68
C MET A 144 -11.38 0.06 33.68
N LYS A 145 -10.29 0.68 33.22
CA LYS A 145 -9.24 1.24 34.10
C LYS A 145 -9.82 2.29 35.05
N GLN A 146 -10.70 3.17 34.56
CA GLN A 146 -11.37 4.18 35.41
C GLN A 146 -12.24 3.53 36.50
N ARG A 147 -12.85 2.38 36.23
CA ARG A 147 -13.58 1.59 37.23
C ARG A 147 -12.68 0.70 38.10
N GLN A 148 -11.35 0.84 38.01
CA GLN A 148 -10.37 0.01 38.71
C GLN A 148 -10.54 -1.49 38.42
N GLN A 149 -11.11 -1.84 37.27
CA GLN A 149 -11.25 -3.23 36.85
C GLN A 149 -9.92 -3.70 36.27
N LYS A 150 -9.32 -4.72 36.89
CA LYS A 150 -8.03 -5.27 36.46
C LYS A 150 -8.16 -5.96 35.10
N THR A 151 -7.37 -5.50 34.13
CA THR A 151 -7.21 -6.12 32.81
C THR A 151 -5.82 -6.75 32.69
N VAL A 152 -5.71 -7.83 31.93
CA VAL A 152 -4.43 -8.52 31.67
C VAL A 152 -4.29 -8.79 30.17
N PHE A 153 -3.06 -8.75 29.65
CA PHE A 153 -2.79 -8.89 28.22
C PHE A 153 -1.66 -9.86 27.93
N TYR A 154 -1.83 -10.74 26.94
CA TYR A 154 -0.73 -11.55 26.42
C TYR A 154 -0.81 -11.66 24.89
N GLY A 155 0.18 -11.13 24.18
CA GLY A 155 0.18 -11.20 22.71
C GLY A 155 1.10 -10.21 22.02
N ASP A 156 0.65 -9.73 20.88
CA ASP A 156 1.24 -8.67 20.06
C ASP A 156 1.56 -7.38 20.84
N ASN A 157 2.82 -6.92 20.74
CA ASN A 157 3.29 -5.67 21.34
C ASN A 157 2.58 -4.40 20.83
N THR A 158 1.84 -4.46 19.72
CA THR A 158 0.99 -3.35 19.25
C THR A 158 0.01 -2.92 20.33
N TRP A 159 -0.59 -3.87 21.07
CA TRP A 159 -1.48 -3.54 22.18
C TRP A 159 -0.78 -2.82 23.32
N THR A 160 0.45 -3.21 23.66
CA THR A 160 1.17 -2.62 24.79
C THR A 160 1.73 -1.25 24.44
N ASN A 161 2.08 -1.01 23.17
CA ASN A 161 2.43 0.31 22.66
C ASN A 161 1.20 1.24 22.60
N MET A 162 0.05 0.73 22.14
CA MET A 162 -1.19 1.50 22.09
C MET A 162 -1.79 1.76 23.49
N PHE A 163 -1.62 0.85 24.45
CA PHE A 163 -2.24 0.90 25.77
C PHE A 163 -1.22 0.73 26.92
N PRO A 164 -0.21 1.62 27.04
CA PRO A 164 0.96 1.42 27.88
C PRO A 164 0.65 1.29 29.38
N GLU A 165 -0.43 1.92 29.84
CA GLU A 165 -0.81 1.94 31.26
C GLU A 165 -2.15 1.23 31.58
N ILE A 166 -2.73 0.49 30.63
CA ILE A 166 -4.03 -0.15 30.84
C ILE A 166 -3.89 -1.48 31.56
N PHE A 167 -2.92 -2.30 31.17
CA PHE A 167 -2.82 -3.69 31.62
C PHE A 167 -2.11 -3.81 32.97
N HIS A 168 -2.77 -4.45 33.92
CA HIS A 168 -2.21 -4.72 35.25
C HIS A 168 -1.08 -5.75 35.21
N ARG A 169 -1.21 -6.75 34.33
CA ARG A 169 -0.16 -7.70 33.97
C ARG A 169 -0.13 -7.83 32.46
N ARG A 170 1.08 -7.92 31.90
CA ARG A 170 1.27 -8.09 30.46
C ARG A 170 2.43 -9.02 30.12
N GLY A 171 2.33 -9.66 28.97
CA GLY A 171 3.45 -10.34 28.32
C GLY A 171 3.35 -10.21 26.80
N GLU A 172 4.48 -10.04 26.15
CA GLU A 172 4.55 -9.55 24.78
C GLU A 172 5.34 -10.52 23.90
N ASN A 173 4.94 -10.63 22.64
CA ASN A 173 5.80 -11.16 21.59
C ASN A 173 6.97 -10.18 21.39
N THR A 174 8.20 -10.69 21.29
CA THR A 174 9.40 -9.85 21.25
C THR A 174 9.46 -8.93 20.02
N ASP A 175 8.87 -9.34 18.88
CA ASP A 175 8.75 -8.51 17.68
C ASP A 175 7.55 -8.95 16.83
N SER A 176 6.46 -8.18 16.88
CA SER A 176 5.21 -8.49 16.16
C SER A 176 5.29 -8.25 14.65
N LEU A 177 6.29 -7.51 14.17
CA LEU A 177 6.45 -7.28 12.74
C LEU A 177 7.40 -8.31 12.11
N TYR A 178 8.04 -9.16 12.92
CA TYR A 178 8.88 -10.25 12.44
C TYR A 178 8.05 -11.47 12.00
N VAL A 179 7.58 -11.42 10.77
CA VAL A 179 6.70 -12.41 10.12
C VAL A 179 7.27 -13.83 9.95
N ASN A 180 8.55 -14.07 10.23
CA ASN A 180 9.15 -15.41 10.13
C ASN A 180 9.00 -16.27 11.40
N ASP A 181 8.41 -15.75 12.48
CA ASP A 181 8.11 -16.53 13.69
C ASP A 181 6.67 -17.05 13.69
N PHE A 182 6.47 -18.33 13.36
CA PHE A 182 5.14 -18.95 13.34
C PHE A 182 4.69 -19.55 14.68
N TYR A 183 5.61 -19.82 15.61
CA TYR A 183 5.31 -20.68 16.76
C TYR A 183 5.90 -20.20 18.08
N LYS A 184 7.07 -19.55 18.09
CA LYS A 184 7.78 -19.24 19.33
C LYS A 184 7.05 -18.16 20.11
N GLY A 185 6.63 -17.08 19.45
CA GLY A 185 5.78 -16.05 20.04
C GLY A 185 4.53 -16.65 20.69
N ASP A 186 3.72 -17.34 19.89
CA ASP A 186 2.47 -17.95 20.36
C ASP A 186 2.66 -18.95 21.51
N ARG A 187 3.69 -19.81 21.47
CA ARG A 187 4.00 -20.73 22.58
C ARG A 187 4.39 -20.00 23.87
N ASN A 188 5.09 -18.86 23.77
CA ASN A 188 5.41 -18.03 24.94
C ASN A 188 4.13 -17.44 25.54
N ILE A 189 3.22 -16.93 24.70
CA ILE A 189 1.91 -16.44 25.11
C ILE A 189 1.09 -17.55 25.78
N THR A 190 1.04 -18.75 25.21
CA THR A 190 0.35 -19.91 25.80
C THR A 190 0.93 -20.32 27.16
N LYS A 191 2.26 -20.23 27.35
CA LYS A 191 2.90 -20.50 28.64
C LYS A 191 2.44 -19.50 29.71
N LEU A 192 2.38 -18.22 29.37
CA LEU A 192 1.91 -17.15 30.27
C LEU A 192 0.42 -17.31 30.59
N LEU A 193 -0.40 -17.61 29.57
CA LEU A 193 -1.82 -17.93 29.72
C LEU A 193 -2.04 -19.03 30.76
N ASN A 194 -1.30 -20.14 30.68
CA ASN A 194 -1.47 -21.26 31.61
C ASN A 194 -1.23 -20.87 33.08
N MET A 195 -0.32 -19.94 33.34
CA MET A 195 -0.10 -19.38 34.68
C MET A 195 -1.24 -18.44 35.08
N GLU A 196 -1.67 -17.58 34.16
CA GLU A 196 -2.73 -16.59 34.41
C GLU A 196 -4.12 -17.22 34.63
N LEU A 197 -4.41 -18.36 34.00
CA LEU A 197 -5.67 -19.10 34.16
C LEU A 197 -5.91 -19.57 35.61
N GLN A 198 -4.86 -19.68 36.43
CA GLN A 198 -4.97 -20.02 37.86
C GLN A 198 -5.29 -18.81 38.75
N MET A 199 -5.22 -17.59 38.21
CA MET A 199 -5.38 -16.35 38.97
C MET A 199 -6.82 -15.87 39.00
N TYR A 200 -7.29 -15.40 40.16
CA TYR A 200 -8.68 -15.01 40.41
C TYR A 200 -8.85 -13.50 40.74
N ASP A 201 -7.96 -12.62 40.29
CA ASP A 201 -8.04 -11.17 40.57
C ASP A 201 -8.39 -10.28 39.35
N TRP A 202 -8.30 -10.79 38.12
CA TRP A 202 -8.59 -10.03 36.89
C TRP A 202 -10.06 -10.13 36.42
N LYS A 203 -10.50 -9.15 35.61
CA LYS A 203 -11.86 -9.04 35.03
C LYS A 203 -11.90 -9.37 33.53
N LEU A 204 -10.92 -8.88 32.78
CA LEU A 204 -10.76 -9.15 31.35
C LEU A 204 -9.33 -9.58 31.07
N MET A 205 -9.19 -10.67 30.32
CA MET A 205 -7.94 -11.06 29.68
C MET A 205 -8.06 -10.88 28.17
N ILE A 206 -7.04 -10.31 27.55
CA ILE A 206 -6.93 -10.22 26.10
C ILE A 206 -5.76 -11.09 25.66
N LEU A 207 -6.00 -11.93 24.66
CA LEU A 207 -4.98 -12.73 23.99
C LEU A 207 -4.90 -12.29 22.54
N HIS A 208 -3.70 -12.08 22.01
CA HIS A 208 -3.50 -11.82 20.59
C HIS A 208 -2.42 -12.73 20.01
N TYR A 209 -2.83 -13.71 19.18
CA TYR A 209 -1.93 -14.70 18.58
C TYR A 209 -1.63 -14.33 17.12
N LEU A 210 -0.34 -14.28 16.76
CA LEU A 210 0.14 -13.75 15.48
C LEU A 210 0.54 -14.84 14.46
N GLY A 211 0.79 -16.06 14.92
CA GLY A 211 1.45 -17.06 14.08
C GLY A 211 0.63 -17.47 12.85
N LEU A 212 -0.69 -17.30 12.87
CA LEU A 212 -1.55 -17.56 11.69
C LEU A 212 -1.33 -16.50 10.60
N ASP A 213 -1.37 -15.21 10.94
CA ASP A 213 -1.09 -14.11 10.02
C ASP A 213 0.32 -14.21 9.43
N HIS A 214 1.31 -14.53 10.27
CA HIS A 214 2.69 -14.74 9.84
C HIS A 214 2.81 -15.85 8.78
N ILE A 215 2.11 -16.98 8.95
CA ILE A 215 2.03 -18.02 7.91
C ILE A 215 1.34 -17.47 6.66
N GLY A 216 0.26 -16.70 6.83
CA GLY A 216 -0.45 -16.04 5.74
C GLY A 216 0.42 -15.10 4.90
N HIS A 217 1.35 -14.36 5.49
CA HIS A 217 2.30 -13.50 4.77
C HIS A 217 3.42 -14.28 4.09
N VAL A 218 3.95 -15.32 4.73
CA VAL A 218 5.12 -16.05 4.23
C VAL A 218 4.74 -17.13 3.22
N GLU A 219 3.70 -17.91 3.49
CA GLU A 219 3.33 -19.10 2.73
C GLU A 219 1.88 -19.07 2.20
N GLY A 220 1.05 -18.14 2.66
CA GLY A 220 -0.35 -18.00 2.24
C GLY A 220 -1.32 -18.87 3.06
N PRO A 221 -2.64 -18.64 2.88
CA PRO A 221 -3.70 -19.32 3.64
C PRO A 221 -3.83 -20.82 3.37
N TYR A 222 -3.27 -21.31 2.27
CA TYR A 222 -3.36 -22.71 1.84
C TYR A 222 -2.09 -23.51 2.13
N SER A 223 -1.17 -22.97 2.92
CA SER A 223 0.01 -23.71 3.39
C SER A 223 -0.39 -24.93 4.24
N ASP A 224 0.35 -26.02 4.09
CA ASP A 224 0.22 -27.22 4.93
C ASP A 224 0.45 -26.95 6.42
N LYS A 225 0.99 -25.77 6.77
CA LYS A 225 1.17 -25.32 8.16
C LYS A 225 -0.09 -24.74 8.78
N VAL A 226 -1.04 -24.24 7.97
CA VAL A 226 -2.26 -23.59 8.47
C VAL A 226 -3.14 -24.54 9.27
N PRO A 227 -3.47 -25.77 8.81
CA PRO A 227 -4.29 -26.70 9.60
C PRO A 227 -3.68 -27.01 10.97
N GLY A 228 -2.37 -27.29 11.02
CA GLY A 228 -1.66 -27.53 12.28
C GLY A 228 -1.67 -26.32 13.21
N LYS A 229 -1.64 -25.11 12.65
CA LYS A 229 -1.72 -23.86 13.42
C LYS A 229 -3.12 -23.61 13.98
N LEU A 230 -4.17 -23.86 13.20
CA LEU A 230 -5.56 -23.73 13.67
C LEU A 230 -5.88 -24.77 14.75
N GLN A 231 -5.37 -25.99 14.61
CA GLN A 231 -5.45 -27.04 15.65
C GLN A 231 -4.71 -26.65 16.94
N GLU A 232 -3.64 -25.86 16.86
CA GLU A 232 -2.99 -25.26 18.04
C GLU A 232 -3.96 -24.30 18.75
N MET A 233 -4.64 -23.43 18.01
CA MET A 233 -5.63 -22.50 18.56
C MET A 233 -6.83 -23.21 19.18
N ASP A 234 -7.34 -24.28 18.54
CA ASP A 234 -8.44 -25.10 19.05
C ASP A 234 -8.09 -25.77 20.40
N LYS A 235 -6.85 -26.23 20.58
CA LYS A 235 -6.35 -26.76 21.87
C LYS A 235 -6.31 -25.70 22.97
N ILE A 236 -5.97 -24.47 22.62
CA ILE A 236 -5.97 -23.34 23.55
C ILE A 236 -7.40 -23.00 23.97
N ILE A 237 -8.34 -22.93 23.01
CA ILE A 237 -9.77 -22.74 23.27
C ILE A 237 -10.29 -23.83 24.22
N LYS A 238 -9.93 -25.10 24.01
CA LYS A 238 -10.28 -26.21 24.90
C LYS A 238 -9.76 -26.01 26.32
N THR A 239 -8.51 -25.59 26.47
CA THR A 239 -7.89 -25.34 27.78
C THR A 239 -8.60 -24.23 28.55
N ILE A 240 -8.95 -23.14 27.83
CA ILE A 240 -9.71 -22.03 28.41
C ILE A 240 -11.10 -22.50 28.84
N HIS A 241 -11.85 -23.19 27.95
CA HIS A 241 -13.18 -23.70 28.25
C HIS A 241 -13.20 -24.58 29.51
N GLN A 242 -12.28 -25.53 29.62
CA GLN A 242 -12.16 -26.40 30.80
C GLN A 242 -11.89 -25.62 32.10
N THR A 243 -11.17 -24.49 32.00
CA THR A 243 -10.92 -23.61 33.15
C THR A 243 -12.16 -22.78 33.49
N MET A 244 -12.93 -22.33 32.49
CA MET A 244 -14.18 -21.61 32.68
C MET A 244 -15.20 -22.43 33.47
N ASP A 245 -15.25 -23.75 33.29
CA ASP A 245 -16.14 -24.63 34.07
C ASP A 245 -15.83 -24.56 35.57
N LYS A 246 -14.55 -24.41 35.96
CA LYS A 246 -14.15 -24.16 37.36
C LYS A 246 -14.59 -22.79 37.84
N TRP A 247 -14.58 -21.77 36.98
CA TRP A 247 -15.04 -20.42 37.33
C TRP A 247 -16.56 -20.35 37.50
N LYS A 248 -17.33 -21.10 36.70
CA LYS A 248 -18.79 -21.21 36.83
C LYS A 248 -19.19 -21.70 38.24
N GLN A 249 -18.38 -22.56 38.86
CA GLN A 249 -18.64 -23.05 40.23
C GLN A 249 -18.34 -22.01 41.32
N LYS A 250 -17.45 -21.05 41.06
CA LYS A 250 -16.98 -20.07 42.06
C LYS A 250 -17.76 -18.74 42.02
N TYR A 251 -18.17 -18.30 40.84
CA TYR A 251 -18.79 -16.98 40.65
C TYR A 251 -20.28 -17.07 40.37
N TYR A 252 -21.05 -16.13 40.91
CA TYR A 252 -22.50 -16.02 40.67
C TYR A 252 -22.86 -15.64 39.23
N THR A 253 -22.01 -14.87 38.54
CA THR A 253 -22.21 -14.49 37.13
C THR A 253 -21.35 -15.34 36.21
N LYS A 254 -21.86 -15.66 35.01
CA LYS A 254 -21.19 -16.55 34.06
C LYS A 254 -19.91 -15.93 33.49
N PRO A 255 -18.83 -16.71 33.29
CA PRO A 255 -17.67 -16.28 32.53
C PRO A 255 -17.99 -16.29 31.02
N LEU A 256 -17.18 -15.56 30.23
CA LEU A 256 -17.34 -15.43 28.79
C LEU A 256 -16.01 -15.69 28.06
N LEU A 257 -16.04 -16.43 26.95
CA LEU A 257 -14.93 -16.52 26.01
C LEU A 257 -15.42 -16.01 24.65
N ILE A 258 -14.69 -15.03 24.12
CA ILE A 258 -14.94 -14.39 22.83
C ILE A 258 -13.73 -14.71 21.95
N ILE A 259 -13.95 -15.28 20.78
CA ILE A 259 -12.90 -15.58 19.80
C ILE A 259 -13.21 -14.83 18.51
N THR A 260 -12.26 -14.09 17.97
CA THR A 260 -12.45 -13.35 16.73
C THR A 260 -11.13 -13.13 15.98
N GLY A 261 -11.22 -12.67 14.74
CA GLY A 261 -10.10 -12.11 13.99
C GLY A 261 -10.16 -10.59 14.01
N ASP A 262 -8.99 -9.94 14.00
CA ASP A 262 -8.89 -8.51 13.74
C ASP A 262 -9.09 -8.20 12.24
N HIS A 263 -8.58 -9.05 11.36
CA HIS A 263 -8.91 -9.15 9.94
C HIS A 263 -8.83 -10.62 9.47
N GLY A 264 -9.11 -10.87 8.19
CA GLY A 264 -8.74 -12.11 7.52
C GLY A 264 -7.50 -11.94 6.64
N MET A 265 -7.33 -12.80 5.64
CA MET A 265 -6.25 -12.71 4.65
C MET A 265 -6.76 -13.12 3.28
N ARG A 266 -6.16 -12.59 2.20
CA ARG A 266 -6.52 -12.96 0.84
C ARG A 266 -6.00 -14.35 0.47
N ASP A 267 -6.56 -14.93 -0.60
CA ASP A 267 -6.21 -16.28 -1.07
C ASP A 267 -4.73 -16.43 -1.50
N SER A 268 -4.10 -15.35 -1.98
CA SER A 268 -2.67 -15.29 -2.32
C SER A 268 -1.74 -14.93 -1.13
N GLY A 269 -2.30 -14.83 0.09
CA GLY A 269 -1.55 -14.45 1.30
C GLY A 269 -1.38 -12.94 1.49
N GLY A 270 -1.25 -12.49 2.73
CA GLY A 270 -1.27 -11.08 3.14
C GLY A 270 -2.68 -10.47 3.25
N HIS A 271 -2.73 -9.19 3.62
CA HIS A 271 -3.97 -8.46 3.96
C HIS A 271 -3.79 -6.94 3.79
N GLY A 272 -4.83 -6.15 4.03
CA GLY A 272 -4.85 -4.68 3.89
C GLY A 272 -5.78 -4.17 2.78
N GLY A 273 -6.37 -5.08 2.01
CA GLY A 273 -7.33 -4.84 0.95
C GLY A 273 -8.79 -4.97 1.40
N SER A 274 -9.64 -5.39 0.47
CA SER A 274 -11.09 -5.44 0.64
C SER A 274 -11.74 -6.72 0.11
N THR A 275 -10.96 -7.77 -0.13
CA THR A 275 -11.54 -9.04 -0.58
C THR A 275 -12.43 -9.63 0.52
N GLN A 276 -13.39 -10.48 0.13
CA GLN A 276 -14.31 -11.08 1.09
C GLN A 276 -13.58 -11.90 2.17
N PRO A 277 -12.54 -12.71 1.86
CA PRO A 277 -11.76 -13.41 2.88
C PRO A 277 -10.99 -12.49 3.84
N GLU A 278 -10.59 -11.29 3.41
CA GLU A 278 -9.94 -10.29 4.28
C GLU A 278 -10.92 -9.57 5.21
N THR A 279 -12.14 -9.35 4.73
CA THR A 279 -13.11 -8.46 5.39
C THR A 279 -14.16 -9.19 6.21
N ILE A 280 -14.36 -10.49 6.03
CA ILE A 280 -15.32 -11.29 6.81
C ILE A 280 -14.58 -12.19 7.80
N VAL A 281 -14.65 -11.81 9.08
CA VAL A 281 -14.04 -12.55 10.19
C VAL A 281 -15.11 -13.21 11.06
N PRO A 282 -14.80 -14.32 11.74
CA PRO A 282 -15.72 -14.94 12.68
C PRO A 282 -15.76 -14.15 14.00
N LEU A 283 -16.93 -14.12 14.64
CA LEU A 283 -17.07 -13.78 16.05
C LEU A 283 -17.76 -14.94 16.75
N VAL A 284 -17.00 -15.66 17.56
CA VAL A 284 -17.48 -16.81 18.33
C VAL A 284 -17.65 -16.40 19.78
N ILE A 285 -18.81 -16.70 20.33
CA ILE A 285 -19.12 -16.48 21.75
C ILE A 285 -19.42 -17.81 22.39
N VAL A 286 -18.58 -18.23 23.33
CA VAL A 286 -18.80 -19.47 24.10
C VAL A 286 -19.71 -19.16 25.29
N SER A 287 -20.95 -19.64 25.22
CA SER A 287 -22.03 -19.40 26.16
C SER A 287 -23.06 -20.52 26.09
N ASP A 288 -23.70 -20.84 27.22
CA ASP A 288 -24.80 -21.83 27.25
C ASP A 288 -26.12 -21.27 26.67
N GLN A 289 -26.16 -19.99 26.26
CA GLN A 289 -27.34 -19.29 25.77
C GLN A 289 -27.06 -18.64 24.42
N CYS A 290 -27.14 -19.44 23.36
CA CYS A 290 -26.85 -19.00 22.01
C CYS A 290 -28.09 -18.65 21.20
N ALA A 291 -28.04 -17.48 20.56
CA ALA A 291 -28.99 -17.07 19.54
C ALA A 291 -28.32 -17.21 18.16
N LYS A 292 -28.93 -17.96 17.24
CA LYS A 292 -28.46 -18.03 15.85
C LYS A 292 -28.83 -16.74 15.12
N SER A 293 -27.91 -16.23 14.30
CA SER A 293 -28.17 -15.11 13.40
C SER A 293 -27.36 -15.31 12.11
N GLU A 294 -27.99 -15.04 10.98
CA GLU A 294 -27.32 -15.00 9.66
C GLU A 294 -26.86 -13.59 9.29
N GLU A 295 -27.18 -12.61 10.13
CA GLU A 295 -26.79 -11.22 9.92
C GLU A 295 -25.27 -11.03 10.02
N THR A 296 -24.75 -10.05 9.26
CA THR A 296 -23.37 -9.61 9.33
C THR A 296 -23.29 -8.32 10.15
N PHE A 297 -22.55 -8.35 11.25
CA PHE A 297 -22.33 -7.22 12.13
C PHE A 297 -21.07 -6.46 11.73
N LEU A 298 -20.90 -5.21 12.18
CA LEU A 298 -19.68 -4.45 11.94
C LEU A 298 -18.68 -4.69 13.06
N GLN A 299 -17.38 -4.66 12.76
CA GLN A 299 -16.35 -4.83 13.81
C GLN A 299 -16.41 -3.76 14.91
N ILE A 300 -16.85 -2.54 14.56
CA ILE A 300 -17.07 -1.45 15.52
C ILE A 300 -18.19 -1.73 16.52
N ASP A 301 -19.09 -2.69 16.23
CA ASP A 301 -20.19 -3.10 17.11
C ASP A 301 -19.70 -3.88 18.33
N LEU A 302 -18.46 -4.38 18.29
CA LEU A 302 -17.85 -5.10 19.42
C LEU A 302 -17.60 -4.16 20.61
N ALA A 303 -17.18 -2.92 20.39
CA ALA A 303 -16.88 -1.97 21.46
C ALA A 303 -18.08 -1.64 22.37
N PRO A 304 -19.27 -1.25 21.85
CA PRO A 304 -20.43 -1.03 22.70
C PRO A 304 -20.91 -2.32 23.35
N THR A 305 -20.86 -3.46 22.64
CA THR A 305 -21.22 -4.78 23.20
C THR A 305 -20.34 -5.16 24.40
N MET A 306 -19.02 -4.95 24.28
CA MET A 306 -18.06 -5.18 25.37
C MET A 306 -18.29 -4.24 26.55
N ALA A 307 -18.64 -2.97 26.28
CA ALA A 307 -18.95 -2.02 27.34
C ALA A 307 -20.15 -2.47 28.20
N ILE A 308 -21.21 -2.99 27.58
CA ILE A 308 -22.38 -3.56 28.28
C ILE A 308 -21.98 -4.78 29.12
N TRP A 309 -21.21 -5.73 28.58
CA TRP A 309 -20.79 -6.92 29.32
C TRP A 309 -19.93 -6.59 30.54
N MET A 310 -19.00 -5.65 30.38
CA MET A 310 -18.10 -5.20 31.45
C MET A 310 -18.76 -4.21 32.42
N GLY A 311 -19.95 -3.71 32.08
CA GLY A 311 -20.66 -2.70 32.86
C GLY A 311 -19.89 -1.39 32.93
N VAL A 312 -19.29 -0.95 31.83
CA VAL A 312 -18.60 0.34 31.72
C VAL A 312 -19.35 1.25 30.75
N ALA A 313 -19.04 2.56 30.76
CA ALA A 313 -19.65 3.48 29.81
C ALA A 313 -19.29 3.08 28.36
N ILE A 314 -20.24 3.24 27.43
CA ILE A 314 -19.95 3.06 26.00
C ILE A 314 -18.95 4.15 25.60
N PRO A 315 -17.80 3.80 24.96
CA PRO A 315 -16.77 4.77 24.63
C PRO A 315 -17.33 5.96 23.87
N TYR A 316 -16.87 7.17 24.19
CA TYR A 316 -17.43 8.38 23.60
C TYR A 316 -17.34 8.38 22.08
N ALA A 317 -16.24 7.87 21.52
CA ALA A 317 -16.02 7.78 20.08
C ALA A 317 -16.87 6.71 19.37
N SER A 318 -17.49 5.77 20.10
CA SER A 318 -18.21 4.65 19.53
C SER A 318 -19.39 5.10 18.67
N ILE A 319 -19.43 4.63 17.42
CA ILE A 319 -20.57 4.77 16.50
C ILE A 319 -21.17 3.41 16.14
N GLY A 320 -20.69 2.31 16.73
CA GLY A 320 -21.23 0.98 16.53
C GLY A 320 -22.62 0.79 17.13
N SER A 321 -23.42 -0.02 16.44
CA SER A 321 -24.64 -0.62 16.99
C SER A 321 -24.27 -1.84 17.84
N MET A 322 -25.15 -2.34 18.70
CA MET A 322 -24.81 -3.54 19.49
C MET A 322 -25.07 -4.82 18.72
N ILE A 323 -24.28 -5.86 19.03
CA ILE A 323 -24.50 -7.22 18.53
C ILE A 323 -25.61 -7.85 19.37
N ASP A 324 -26.86 -7.57 19.03
CA ASP A 324 -28.02 -7.93 19.86
C ASP A 324 -28.16 -9.44 20.16
N PRO A 325 -27.85 -10.39 19.24
CA PRO A 325 -27.93 -11.81 19.56
C PRO A 325 -26.89 -12.25 20.60
N ALA A 326 -25.75 -11.56 20.65
CA ALA A 326 -24.69 -11.80 21.63
C ALA A 326 -25.10 -11.42 23.05
N LEU A 327 -26.08 -10.51 23.18
CA LEU A 327 -26.61 -10.03 24.46
C LEU A 327 -27.80 -10.84 24.98
N ASN A 328 -28.20 -11.93 24.33
CA ASN A 328 -29.37 -12.73 24.71
C ASN A 328 -29.32 -13.30 26.14
N MET A 329 -28.16 -13.29 26.78
CA MET A 329 -27.98 -13.64 28.19
C MET A 329 -28.53 -12.59 29.19
N LEU A 330 -28.85 -11.39 28.71
CA LEU A 330 -29.39 -10.32 29.53
C LEU A 330 -30.89 -10.54 29.81
N GLN A 331 -31.35 -10.09 30.98
CA GLN A 331 -32.78 -10.05 31.26
C GLN A 331 -33.45 -8.99 30.39
N ARG A 332 -34.75 -9.14 30.13
CA ARG A 332 -35.52 -8.27 29.22
C ARG A 332 -35.38 -6.77 29.54
N LYS A 333 -35.46 -6.40 30.83
CA LYS A 333 -35.26 -5.01 31.29
C LYS A 333 -33.84 -4.50 30.97
N ASP A 334 -32.84 -5.33 31.21
CA ASP A 334 -31.44 -4.97 30.97
C ASP A 334 -31.12 -4.87 29.48
N MET A 335 -31.73 -5.73 28.66
CA MET A 335 -31.61 -5.70 27.20
C MET A 335 -32.17 -4.40 26.64
N LEU A 336 -33.39 -4.00 27.02
CA LEU A 336 -33.97 -2.74 26.55
C LEU A 336 -33.20 -1.52 27.08
N TYR A 337 -32.68 -1.57 28.31
CA TYR A 337 -31.81 -0.50 28.83
C TYR A 337 -30.53 -0.35 28.00
N ALA A 338 -29.85 -1.45 27.70
CA ALA A 338 -28.64 -1.43 26.89
C ALA A 338 -28.93 -0.85 25.49
N LEU A 339 -30.01 -1.31 24.85
CA LEU A 339 -30.43 -0.85 23.52
C LEU A 339 -30.81 0.62 23.52
N TYR A 340 -31.54 1.07 24.54
CA TYR A 340 -31.85 2.48 24.71
C TYR A 340 -30.59 3.32 24.88
N TYR A 341 -29.67 2.92 25.77
CA TYR A 341 -28.41 3.64 26.01
C TYR A 341 -27.57 3.77 24.73
N ASN A 342 -27.37 2.68 24.00
CA ASN A 342 -26.63 2.73 22.72
C ASN A 342 -27.35 3.62 21.70
N THR A 343 -28.66 3.44 21.52
CA THR A 343 -29.43 4.20 20.52
C THR A 343 -29.47 5.69 20.84
N GLU A 344 -29.63 6.08 22.11
CA GLU A 344 -29.58 7.47 22.56
C GLU A 344 -28.21 8.11 22.27
N ARG A 345 -27.11 7.39 22.54
CA ARG A 345 -25.77 7.87 22.22
C ARG A 345 -25.58 8.08 20.72
N LEU A 346 -26.05 7.16 19.89
CA LEU A 346 -26.00 7.32 18.43
C LEU A 346 -26.88 8.49 17.95
N ALA A 347 -28.10 8.60 18.48
CA ALA A 347 -29.05 9.66 18.13
C ALA A 347 -28.51 11.05 18.49
N SER A 348 -27.91 11.21 19.67
CA SER A 348 -27.30 12.48 20.09
C SER A 348 -26.19 12.94 19.14
N LYS A 349 -25.39 12.00 18.60
CA LYS A 349 -24.35 12.31 17.61
C LYS A 349 -24.94 12.73 16.28
N VAL A 350 -25.99 12.05 15.83
CA VAL A 350 -26.69 12.42 14.58
C VAL A 350 -27.38 13.77 14.72
N GLU A 351 -27.96 14.10 15.88
CA GLU A 351 -28.57 15.40 16.15
C GLU A 351 -27.53 16.55 16.08
N VAL A 352 -26.29 16.32 16.52
CA VAL A 352 -25.19 17.31 16.35
C VAL A 352 -24.87 17.55 14.88
N ILE A 353 -24.99 16.52 14.02
CA ILE A 353 -24.65 16.60 12.59
C ILE A 353 -25.80 17.21 11.78
N LEU A 354 -27.02 16.68 11.92
CA LEU A 354 -28.20 17.06 11.13
C LEU A 354 -29.06 18.15 11.77
N ARG A 355 -28.82 18.50 13.03
CA ARG A 355 -29.58 19.51 13.79
C ARG A 355 -31.10 19.28 13.67
N ASP A 356 -31.85 20.31 13.29
CA ASP A 356 -33.31 20.27 13.17
C ASP A 356 -33.83 19.30 12.10
N GLU A 357 -33.00 18.90 11.14
CA GLU A 357 -33.41 17.94 10.10
C GLU A 357 -33.60 16.54 10.66
N PHE A 358 -32.84 16.16 11.71
CA PHE A 358 -32.95 14.83 12.32
C PHE A 358 -34.37 14.56 12.81
N ARG A 359 -35.03 15.56 13.41
CA ARG A 359 -36.39 15.43 13.95
C ARG A 359 -37.45 15.13 12.91
N LYS A 360 -37.19 15.42 11.63
CA LYS A 360 -38.10 15.16 10.51
C LYS A 360 -37.93 13.76 9.93
N THR A 361 -36.83 13.08 10.23
CA THR A 361 -36.51 11.76 9.68
C THR A 361 -37.44 10.68 10.22
N GLU A 362 -37.67 9.64 9.42
CA GLU A 362 -38.41 8.45 9.85
C GLU A 362 -37.68 7.72 10.99
N VAL A 363 -36.34 7.69 10.95
CA VAL A 363 -35.49 7.09 11.98
C VAL A 363 -35.76 7.71 13.36
N HIS A 364 -35.89 9.04 13.44
CA HIS A 364 -36.24 9.72 14.69
C HIS A 364 -37.65 9.35 15.18
N LYS A 365 -38.64 9.26 14.28
CA LYS A 365 -40.00 8.83 14.65
C LYS A 365 -40.01 7.41 15.21
N SER A 366 -39.31 6.48 14.55
CA SER A 366 -39.16 5.10 15.05
C SER A 366 -38.43 5.03 16.38
N PHE A 367 -37.47 5.93 16.64
CA PHE A 367 -36.79 6.02 17.93
C PHE A 367 -37.74 6.46 19.05
N GLU A 368 -38.58 7.47 18.81
CA GLU A 368 -39.58 7.92 19.78
C GLU A 368 -40.65 6.84 20.02
N GLU A 369 -41.08 6.11 18.98
CA GLU A 369 -41.98 4.95 19.14
C GLU A 369 -41.33 3.85 20.00
N ALA A 370 -40.05 3.55 19.77
CA ALA A 370 -39.31 2.58 20.59
C ALA A 370 -39.25 3.00 22.06
N LYS A 371 -39.03 4.30 22.33
CA LYS A 371 -39.03 4.85 23.69
C LYS A 371 -40.38 4.71 24.37
N GLU A 372 -41.47 4.96 23.65
CA GLU A 372 -42.81 4.82 24.22
C GLU A 372 -43.15 3.36 24.54
N LEU A 373 -42.81 2.42 23.65
CA LEU A 373 -43.00 0.99 23.92
C LEU A 373 -42.13 0.48 25.08
N HIS A 374 -40.91 0.98 25.20
CA HIS A 374 -40.04 0.67 26.34
C HIS A 374 -40.62 1.24 27.64
N ARG A 375 -41.21 2.44 27.60
CA ARG A 375 -41.92 3.02 28.75
C ARG A 375 -43.12 2.16 29.16
N VAL A 376 -43.92 1.69 28.20
CA VAL A 376 -45.04 0.75 28.45
C VAL A 376 -44.54 -0.52 29.13
N PHE A 377 -43.47 -1.13 28.61
CA PHE A 377 -42.85 -2.32 29.23
C PHE A 377 -42.31 -2.06 30.65
N MET A 378 -41.80 -0.86 30.92
CA MET A 378 -41.34 -0.49 32.27
C MET A 378 -42.48 -0.38 33.28
N HIS A 379 -43.69 -0.03 32.84
CA HIS A 379 -44.90 -0.05 33.67
C HIS A 379 -45.47 -1.46 33.86
N ASP A 380 -45.46 -2.27 32.80
CA ASP A 380 -45.85 -3.67 32.83
C ASP A 380 -44.78 -4.58 32.22
N THR A 381 -43.91 -5.11 33.08
CA THR A 381 -42.80 -6.01 32.68
C THR A 381 -43.28 -7.37 32.15
N THR A 382 -44.58 -7.67 32.24
CA THR A 382 -45.19 -8.88 31.68
C THR A 382 -45.63 -8.71 30.22
N ASP A 383 -45.66 -7.48 29.69
CA ASP A 383 -46.01 -7.19 28.30
C ASP A 383 -44.87 -7.59 27.34
N ILE A 384 -44.91 -8.86 26.91
CA ILE A 384 -43.97 -9.42 25.94
C ILE A 384 -44.12 -8.76 24.55
N SER A 385 -45.30 -8.24 24.21
CA SER A 385 -45.54 -7.60 22.92
C SER A 385 -44.81 -6.27 22.83
N ALA A 386 -44.96 -5.42 23.87
CA ALA A 386 -44.21 -4.17 24.00
C ALA A 386 -42.70 -4.42 24.00
N TYR A 387 -42.22 -5.42 24.75
CA TYR A 387 -40.81 -5.81 24.75
C TYR A 387 -40.29 -6.16 23.35
N LYS A 388 -40.97 -7.08 22.63
CA LYS A 388 -40.52 -7.54 21.32
C LYS A 388 -40.52 -6.40 20.29
N ARG A 389 -41.53 -5.53 20.30
CA ARG A 389 -41.63 -4.40 19.37
C ARG A 389 -40.58 -3.32 19.67
N ALA A 390 -40.34 -3.00 20.95
CA ALA A 390 -39.27 -2.09 21.36
C ALA A 390 -37.88 -2.64 20.97
N LEU A 391 -37.63 -3.92 21.22
CA LEU A 391 -36.39 -4.61 20.82
C LEU A 391 -36.13 -4.47 19.32
N LEU A 392 -37.12 -4.82 18.48
CA LEU A 392 -36.99 -4.72 17.02
C LEU A 392 -36.73 -3.27 16.55
N LEU A 393 -37.46 -2.30 17.10
CA LEU A 393 -37.29 -0.90 16.73
C LEU A 393 -35.94 -0.36 17.15
N TYR A 394 -35.47 -0.59 18.39
CA TYR A 394 -34.14 -0.13 18.79
C TYR A 394 -33.01 -0.76 17.96
N THR A 395 -33.08 -2.05 17.68
CA THR A 395 -32.08 -2.73 16.84
C THR A 395 -32.08 -2.14 15.42
N SER A 396 -33.24 -1.91 14.82
CA SER A 396 -33.35 -1.29 13.49
C SER A 396 -32.85 0.17 13.47
N VAL A 397 -33.28 0.97 14.46
CA VAL A 397 -32.91 2.39 14.56
C VAL A 397 -31.41 2.55 14.80
N SER A 398 -30.81 1.80 15.74
CA SER A 398 -29.36 1.90 16.02
C SER A 398 -28.50 1.54 14.80
N LYS A 399 -28.89 0.52 14.03
CA LYS A 399 -28.22 0.16 12.77
C LYS A 399 -28.34 1.27 11.72
N ASN A 400 -29.52 1.85 11.54
CA ASN A 400 -29.73 2.97 10.61
C ASN A 400 -28.94 4.23 11.04
N LEU A 401 -28.92 4.57 12.33
CA LEU A 401 -28.12 5.68 12.85
C LEU A 401 -26.63 5.44 12.66
N THR A 402 -26.16 4.21 12.87
CA THR A 402 -24.78 3.81 12.61
C THR A 402 -24.43 4.06 11.15
N GLN A 403 -25.23 3.57 10.20
CA GLN A 403 -24.99 3.79 8.77
C GLN A 403 -24.96 5.29 8.39
N LEU A 404 -25.86 6.10 8.96
CA LEU A 404 -25.84 7.56 8.77
C LEU A 404 -24.57 8.22 9.35
N LEU A 405 -24.08 7.74 10.49
CA LEU A 405 -22.85 8.24 11.09
C LEU A 405 -21.63 7.85 10.25
N ILE A 406 -21.58 6.61 9.73
CA ILE A 406 -20.51 6.13 8.86
C ILE A 406 -20.40 7.01 7.60
N SER A 407 -21.53 7.31 6.94
CA SER A 407 -21.53 8.17 5.75
C SER A 407 -21.17 9.63 6.06
N SER A 408 -21.40 10.09 7.29
CA SER A 408 -21.14 11.49 7.71
C SER A 408 -19.76 11.72 8.36
N TYR A 409 -19.07 10.66 8.80
CA TYR A 409 -17.78 10.77 9.51
C TYR A 409 -16.60 11.02 8.56
N ILE A 410 -16.76 10.71 7.28
CA ILE A 410 -15.80 11.04 6.23
C ILE A 410 -15.97 12.53 5.89
N ARG A 411 -15.11 13.38 6.47
CA ARG A 411 -15.08 14.81 6.16
C ARG A 411 -13.87 15.12 5.28
N TYR A 412 -14.15 15.51 4.05
CA TYR A 412 -13.15 16.02 3.11
C TYR A 412 -12.95 17.52 3.33
N ASP A 413 -11.70 17.98 3.35
CA ASP A 413 -11.41 19.42 3.23
C ASP A 413 -11.42 19.81 1.76
N ILE A 414 -12.61 20.16 1.27
CA ILE A 414 -12.85 20.53 -0.13
C ILE A 414 -11.97 21.72 -0.55
N VAL A 415 -11.64 22.64 0.36
CA VAL A 415 -10.82 23.82 0.02
C VAL A 415 -9.40 23.37 -0.31
N PHE A 416 -8.77 22.56 0.53
CA PHE A 416 -7.43 22.04 0.25
C PHE A 416 -7.39 21.07 -0.93
N ILE A 417 -8.43 20.25 -1.11
CA ILE A 417 -8.57 19.40 -2.31
C ILE A 417 -8.57 20.25 -3.58
N LEU A 418 -9.41 21.30 -3.64
CA LEU A 418 -9.53 22.15 -4.81
C LEU A 418 -8.25 22.96 -5.08
N ILE A 419 -7.62 23.53 -4.05
CA ILE A 419 -6.35 24.27 -4.21
C ILE A 419 -5.25 23.31 -4.69
N GLY A 420 -5.09 22.15 -4.03
CA GLY A 420 -4.12 21.14 -4.40
C GLY A 420 -4.32 20.67 -5.84
N MET A 421 -5.55 20.30 -6.21
CA MET A 421 -5.88 19.82 -7.56
C MET A 421 -5.68 20.89 -8.64
N THR A 422 -6.13 22.12 -8.42
CA THR A 422 -5.95 23.21 -9.41
C THR A 422 -4.48 23.57 -9.62
N MET A 423 -3.68 23.62 -8.54
CA MET A 423 -2.23 23.81 -8.65
C MET A 423 -1.54 22.65 -9.39
N ALA A 424 -1.98 21.41 -9.18
CA ALA A 424 -1.46 20.23 -9.88
C ALA A 424 -1.72 20.35 -11.39
N VAL A 425 -2.95 20.72 -11.77
CA VAL A 425 -3.35 20.95 -13.17
C VAL A 425 -2.53 22.07 -13.80
N LEU A 426 -2.26 23.17 -13.09
CA LEU A 426 -1.39 24.24 -13.58
C LEU A 426 0.05 23.75 -13.83
N CYS A 427 0.59 22.93 -12.91
CA CYS A 427 1.91 22.34 -13.09
C CYS A 427 1.97 21.40 -14.31
N ALA A 428 0.95 20.57 -14.50
CA ALA A 428 0.81 19.71 -15.66
C ALA A 428 0.70 20.51 -16.97
N ALA A 429 -0.08 21.60 -16.97
CA ALA A 429 -0.18 22.51 -18.12
C ALA A 429 1.17 23.15 -18.45
N ILE A 430 1.92 23.61 -17.44
CA ILE A 430 3.29 24.14 -17.65
C ILE A 430 4.17 23.06 -18.29
N ALA A 431 4.19 21.84 -17.76
CA ALA A 431 4.99 20.75 -18.31
C ALA A 431 4.64 20.44 -19.79
N VAL A 432 3.35 20.41 -20.14
CA VAL A 432 2.91 20.24 -21.54
C VAL A 432 3.34 21.42 -22.41
N THR A 433 3.20 22.67 -21.94
CA THR A 433 3.65 23.83 -22.72
C THR A 433 5.17 23.85 -22.92
N GLN A 434 5.96 23.38 -21.94
CA GLN A 434 7.41 23.23 -22.08
C GLN A 434 7.77 22.20 -23.15
N LEU A 435 6.99 21.12 -23.27
CA LEU A 435 7.17 20.11 -24.32
C LEU A 435 6.85 20.67 -25.72
N LEU A 436 5.87 21.57 -25.81
CA LEU A 436 5.42 22.17 -27.08
C LEU A 436 6.26 23.36 -27.55
N GLN A 437 7.19 23.86 -26.73
CA GLN A 437 8.03 25.01 -27.07
C GLN A 437 9.23 24.65 -27.95
N ASP A 438 9.60 25.60 -28.82
CA ASP A 438 10.70 25.49 -29.77
C ASP A 438 12.06 25.55 -29.05
N THR A 439 13.01 24.71 -29.45
CA THR A 439 14.24 24.47 -28.66
C THR A 439 15.26 25.58 -28.65
N ASP A 440 15.09 26.60 -29.48
CA ASP A 440 15.95 27.79 -29.49
C ASP A 440 15.56 28.81 -28.41
N ALA A 441 14.39 28.66 -27.77
CA ALA A 441 13.89 29.55 -26.73
C ALA A 441 14.40 29.21 -25.32
N THR A 442 15.67 28.82 -25.15
CA THR A 442 16.25 28.26 -23.90
C THR A 442 16.16 29.13 -22.63
N VAL A 443 15.66 30.35 -22.74
CA VAL A 443 15.73 31.39 -21.70
C VAL A 443 14.41 32.14 -21.60
N LEU A 444 13.74 31.98 -20.46
CA LEU A 444 12.58 32.80 -20.13
C LEU A 444 12.98 34.03 -19.30
N PRO A 445 12.66 35.25 -19.75
CA PRO A 445 12.86 36.46 -18.96
C PRO A 445 11.76 36.59 -17.90
N LEU A 446 11.86 35.83 -16.81
CA LEU A 446 10.99 36.00 -15.65
C LEU A 446 11.41 37.24 -14.86
N GLN A 447 10.51 38.23 -14.73
CA GLN A 447 10.63 39.33 -13.77
C GLN A 447 9.49 39.25 -12.74
N PRO A 448 9.76 39.41 -11.42
CA PRO A 448 11.05 39.69 -10.79
C PRO A 448 11.95 38.46 -10.60
N LYS A 449 13.26 38.72 -10.53
CA LYS A 449 14.37 37.74 -10.64
C LYS A 449 14.49 36.71 -9.48
N LEU A 450 13.70 36.82 -8.41
CA LEU A 450 13.76 35.98 -7.19
C LEU A 450 12.57 35.01 -7.01
N PHE A 451 11.62 34.98 -7.94
CA PHE A 451 10.32 34.33 -7.71
C PHE A 451 10.38 32.81 -7.41
N PRO A 452 11.13 31.99 -8.16
CA PRO A 452 11.17 30.53 -7.91
C PRO A 452 11.86 30.15 -6.59
N SER A 453 12.97 30.82 -6.24
CA SER A 453 13.70 30.55 -5.00
C SER A 453 12.94 31.01 -3.76
N ILE A 454 12.26 32.16 -3.83
CA ILE A 454 11.38 32.62 -2.74
C ILE A 454 10.21 31.66 -2.59
N ASN A 455 9.59 31.21 -3.69
CA ASN A 455 8.50 30.25 -3.64
C ASN A 455 8.94 28.91 -3.06
N CYS A 456 10.13 28.38 -3.39
CA CYS A 456 10.65 27.17 -2.75
C CYS A 456 10.84 27.33 -1.24
N MET A 457 11.31 28.48 -0.76
CA MET A 457 11.41 28.76 0.68
C MET A 457 10.02 28.88 1.32
N LEU A 458 9.07 29.53 0.63
CA LEU A 458 7.67 29.67 1.04
C LEU A 458 6.98 28.30 1.15
N LEU A 459 7.17 27.44 0.16
CA LEU A 459 6.65 26.09 0.07
C LEU A 459 7.23 25.21 1.18
N SER A 460 8.53 25.35 1.46
CA SER A 460 9.19 24.64 2.56
C SER A 460 8.62 25.09 3.92
N PHE A 461 8.40 26.40 4.11
CA PHE A 461 7.75 26.94 5.32
C PHE A 461 6.30 26.47 5.45
N LEU A 462 5.52 26.50 4.37
CA LEU A 462 4.14 26.01 4.32
C LEU A 462 4.04 24.52 4.61
N LEU A 463 4.98 23.72 4.06
CA LEU A 463 5.04 22.28 4.30
C LEU A 463 5.39 21.99 5.76
N LEU A 464 6.38 22.68 6.33
CA LEU A 464 6.69 22.57 7.76
C LEU A 464 5.49 22.94 8.65
N LYS A 465 4.73 23.97 8.27
CA LYS A 465 3.52 24.38 8.98
C LYS A 465 2.35 23.39 8.84
N LEU A 466 2.19 22.77 7.66
CA LEU A 466 1.24 21.67 7.44
C LEU A 466 1.61 20.45 8.29
N LEU A 467 2.90 20.10 8.35
CA LEU A 467 3.41 18.98 9.17
C LEU A 467 3.30 19.26 10.68
N SER A 468 3.34 20.52 11.12
CA SER A 468 3.17 20.88 12.54
C SER A 468 1.72 20.95 13.00
N PHE A 469 0.74 20.92 12.09
CA PHE A 469 -0.69 21.16 12.40
C PHE A 469 -1.32 20.08 13.29
N GLU A 470 -0.72 18.89 13.39
CA GLU A 470 -1.18 17.82 14.29
C GLU A 470 -0.91 18.08 15.78
N LYS A 471 -0.09 19.08 16.13
CA LYS A 471 0.38 19.22 17.53
C LYS A 471 -0.42 20.18 18.40
N GLU A 472 -1.31 21.01 17.85
CA GLU A 472 -2.02 22.02 18.63
C GLU A 472 -3.53 21.88 18.52
N SER A 473 -4.11 21.21 19.53
CA SER A 473 -5.54 21.31 19.78
C SER A 473 -5.89 22.69 20.33
N SER A 474 -6.90 23.30 19.71
CA SER A 474 -7.97 24.05 20.35
C SER A 474 -7.77 25.50 20.81
N GLN A 475 -6.76 26.26 20.37
CA GLN A 475 -6.79 27.73 20.56
C GLN A 475 -5.74 28.54 19.76
N GLU A 476 -5.57 28.32 18.44
CA GLU A 476 -4.78 29.25 17.62
C GLU A 476 -5.66 30.22 16.79
N SER A 477 -5.20 31.47 16.73
CA SER A 477 -5.89 32.64 16.19
C SER A 477 -6.20 32.54 14.69
N THR A 478 -7.33 33.14 14.28
CA THR A 478 -7.74 33.37 12.88
C THR A 478 -6.65 34.02 12.02
N HIS A 479 -5.68 34.72 12.60
CA HIS A 479 -4.57 35.34 11.87
C HIS A 479 -3.60 34.32 11.25
N SER A 480 -3.43 33.13 11.85
CA SER A 480 -2.48 32.13 11.34
C SER A 480 -2.95 31.43 10.07
N SER A 481 -4.27 31.32 9.86
CA SER A 481 -4.90 30.72 8.66
C SER A 481 -4.91 31.70 7.48
N HIS A 482 -5.14 32.99 7.72
CA HIS A 482 -5.07 34.02 6.67
C HIS A 482 -3.67 34.11 6.04
N VAL A 483 -2.60 33.96 6.84
CA VAL A 483 -1.22 33.93 6.32
C VAL A 483 -1.01 32.74 5.38
N VAL A 484 -1.49 31.54 5.74
CA VAL A 484 -1.35 30.34 4.89
C VAL A 484 -2.04 30.55 3.54
N ILE A 485 -3.25 31.10 3.54
CA ILE A 485 -4.00 31.38 2.31
C ILE A 485 -3.27 32.40 1.43
N ILE A 486 -2.74 33.49 2.01
CA ILE A 486 -1.98 34.51 1.27
C ILE A 486 -0.74 33.87 0.61
N LEU A 487 0.01 33.04 1.35
CA LEU A 487 1.19 32.36 0.81
C LEU A 487 0.82 31.39 -0.33
N LEU A 488 -0.30 30.66 -0.22
CA LEU A 488 -0.82 29.81 -1.31
C LEU A 488 -1.21 30.63 -2.55
N CYS A 489 -1.85 31.80 -2.37
CA CYS A 489 -2.17 32.71 -3.46
C CYS A 489 -0.92 33.21 -4.20
N VAL A 490 0.19 33.48 -3.49
CA VAL A 490 1.47 33.87 -4.12
C VAL A 490 2.03 32.76 -5.01
N VAL A 491 2.03 31.50 -4.52
CA VAL A 491 2.48 30.35 -5.32
C VAL A 491 1.56 30.15 -6.53
N TYR A 492 0.23 30.22 -6.34
CA TYR A 492 -0.73 30.09 -7.45
C TYR A 492 -0.52 31.16 -8.52
N PHE A 493 -0.37 32.43 -8.11
CA PHE A 493 -0.09 33.53 -9.02
C PHE A 493 1.22 33.31 -9.80
N SER A 494 2.23 32.71 -9.17
CA SER A 494 3.48 32.35 -9.85
C SER A 494 3.29 31.35 -10.98
N LEU A 495 2.52 30.29 -10.74
CA LEU A 495 2.23 29.27 -11.75
C LEU A 495 1.46 29.89 -12.91
N TRP A 496 0.49 30.75 -12.60
CA TRP A 496 -0.30 31.45 -13.61
C TRP A 496 0.54 32.41 -14.47
N VAL A 497 1.46 33.17 -13.86
CA VAL A 497 2.40 34.05 -14.60
C VAL A 497 3.33 33.23 -15.50
N ILE A 498 3.88 32.12 -15.00
CA ILE A 498 4.74 31.23 -15.79
C ILE A 498 3.95 30.67 -16.98
N LEU A 499 2.78 30.07 -16.72
CA LEU A 499 1.94 29.48 -17.76
C LEU A 499 1.51 30.51 -18.81
N SER A 500 1.05 31.68 -18.40
CA SER A 500 0.61 32.73 -19.33
C SER A 500 1.76 33.25 -20.21
N HIS A 501 2.99 33.32 -19.68
CA HIS A 501 4.16 33.66 -20.47
C HIS A 501 4.54 32.53 -21.43
N MET A 502 4.50 31.27 -20.96
CA MET A 502 4.80 30.09 -21.77
C MET A 502 3.84 29.95 -22.96
N LEU A 503 2.54 30.18 -22.74
CA LEU A 503 1.50 30.11 -23.77
C LEU A 503 1.71 31.15 -24.89
N LYS A 504 2.27 32.33 -24.59
CA LYS A 504 2.62 33.33 -25.61
C LYS A 504 3.76 32.86 -26.53
N GLY A 505 4.62 31.96 -26.04
CA GLY A 505 5.73 31.38 -26.80
C GLY A 505 5.34 30.13 -27.60
N VAL A 506 4.14 29.59 -27.42
CA VAL A 506 3.65 28.45 -28.20
C VAL A 506 3.25 28.97 -29.58
N LYS A 507 4.02 28.64 -30.61
CA LYS A 507 3.60 28.87 -32.01
C LYS A 507 2.36 27.99 -32.27
N ALA A 508 1.41 28.49 -33.06
CA ALA A 508 0.22 27.73 -33.48
C ALA A 508 0.61 26.31 -33.90
N PRO A 509 -0.20 25.27 -33.60
CA PRO A 509 0.24 23.89 -33.60
C PRO A 509 0.54 23.45 -35.03
N THR A 510 1.76 23.69 -35.49
CA THR A 510 2.45 22.74 -36.35
C THR A 510 2.89 21.61 -35.43
N VAL A 511 1.87 20.94 -34.90
CA VAL A 511 1.99 19.61 -34.35
C VAL A 511 2.39 18.76 -35.55
N SER A 512 3.69 18.69 -35.81
CA SER A 512 4.29 17.70 -36.69
C SER A 512 4.21 16.29 -36.06
N LEU A 513 3.18 16.00 -35.24
CA LEU A 513 2.80 14.64 -34.85
C LEU A 513 2.49 13.80 -36.09
N PHE A 514 2.14 14.46 -37.20
CA PHE A 514 1.92 13.88 -38.51
C PHE A 514 2.74 14.65 -39.56
N HIS A 515 4.06 14.52 -39.54
CA HIS A 515 4.81 14.80 -40.76
C HIS A 515 4.39 13.76 -41.81
N GLU A 516 4.09 14.19 -43.04
CA GLU A 516 3.95 13.26 -44.17
C GLU A 516 5.24 12.44 -44.30
N GLY A 517 5.19 11.16 -43.89
CA GLY A 517 6.35 10.26 -43.82
C GLY A 517 6.82 9.86 -42.41
N ALA A 518 6.24 10.41 -41.33
CA ALA A 518 6.59 10.05 -39.96
C ALA A 518 6.26 8.58 -39.64
N SER A 519 7.15 7.89 -38.92
CA SER A 519 6.92 6.51 -38.49
C SER A 519 5.71 6.42 -37.53
N PHE A 520 4.88 5.37 -37.69
CA PHE A 520 3.68 5.10 -36.86
C PHE A 520 3.99 4.99 -35.34
N LEU A 521 5.27 4.91 -34.97
CA LEU A 521 5.75 4.82 -33.59
C LEU A 521 5.41 6.07 -32.76
N MET A 522 5.56 7.27 -33.32
CA MET A 522 5.34 8.52 -32.59
C MET A 522 3.87 8.76 -32.23
N PRO A 523 2.92 8.65 -33.18
CA PRO A 523 1.49 8.71 -32.84
C PRO A 523 1.10 7.66 -31.80
N PHE A 524 1.64 6.44 -31.88
CA PHE A 524 1.32 5.35 -30.97
C PHE A 524 1.75 5.63 -29.52
N ILE A 525 2.97 6.13 -29.29
CA ILE A 525 3.43 6.42 -27.91
C ILE A 525 2.63 7.55 -27.27
N TRP A 526 2.27 8.59 -28.02
CA TRP A 526 1.43 9.68 -27.51
C TRP A 526 -0.02 9.25 -27.29
N PHE A 527 -0.55 8.38 -28.17
CA PHE A 527 -1.83 7.71 -27.92
C PHE A 527 -1.78 6.91 -26.62
N GLY A 528 -0.72 6.14 -26.38
CA GLY A 528 -0.58 5.35 -25.16
C GLY A 528 -0.55 6.20 -23.88
N VAL A 529 0.19 7.32 -23.90
CA VAL A 529 0.21 8.27 -22.78
C VAL A 529 -1.18 8.88 -22.53
N GLY A 530 -1.87 9.33 -23.60
CA GLY A 530 -3.21 9.89 -23.49
C GLY A 530 -4.27 8.87 -23.05
N PHE A 531 -4.21 7.65 -23.58
CA PHE A 531 -5.12 6.57 -23.22
C PHE A 531 -4.94 6.16 -21.76
N HIS A 532 -3.71 6.03 -21.26
CA HIS A 532 -3.46 5.76 -19.85
C HIS A 532 -4.11 6.84 -18.97
N CYS A 533 -3.93 8.13 -19.30
CA CYS A 533 -4.58 9.22 -18.56
C CYS A 533 -6.10 9.01 -18.50
N VAL A 534 -6.77 8.84 -19.64
CA VAL A 534 -8.23 8.68 -19.70
C VAL A 534 -8.68 7.40 -18.99
N SER A 535 -7.89 6.33 -19.03
CA SER A 535 -8.21 5.07 -18.36
C SER A 535 -8.36 5.22 -16.84
N LEU A 536 -7.64 6.17 -16.22
CA LEU A 536 -7.72 6.44 -14.78
C LEU A 536 -9.08 7.00 -14.34
N ALA A 537 -9.98 7.37 -15.27
CA ALA A 537 -11.35 7.77 -14.97
C ALA A 537 -12.28 6.61 -14.56
N SER A 538 -11.85 5.36 -14.73
CA SER A 538 -12.64 4.16 -14.42
C SER A 538 -11.97 3.32 -13.33
N SER A 539 -12.73 2.95 -12.30
CA SER A 539 -12.22 2.10 -11.20
C SER A 539 -11.67 0.77 -11.71
N SER A 540 -12.36 0.12 -12.65
CA SER A 540 -11.91 -1.16 -13.23
C SER A 540 -10.59 -1.05 -13.99
N PHE A 541 -10.33 0.08 -14.66
CA PHE A 541 -9.05 0.31 -15.32
C PHE A 541 -7.93 0.64 -14.31
N VAL A 542 -8.26 1.18 -13.14
CA VAL A 542 -7.29 1.38 -12.04
C VAL A 542 -6.94 0.05 -11.36
N GLU A 543 -7.94 -0.82 -11.13
CA GLU A 543 -7.72 -2.19 -10.63
C GLU A 543 -6.88 -3.02 -11.60
N GLU A 544 -7.23 -2.96 -12.90
CA GLU A 544 -6.63 -3.77 -13.96
C GLU A 544 -5.56 -3.00 -14.77
N GLU A 545 -4.93 -1.99 -14.17
CA GLU A 545 -3.99 -1.08 -14.85
C GLU A 545 -2.83 -1.82 -15.52
N HIS A 546 -2.42 -2.96 -14.95
CA HIS A 546 -1.42 -3.85 -15.50
C HIS A 546 -1.71 -4.26 -16.96
N GLN A 547 -2.97 -4.44 -17.34
CA GLN A 547 -3.36 -4.81 -18.70
C GLN A 547 -2.98 -3.72 -19.71
N THR A 548 -3.15 -2.45 -19.34
CA THR A 548 -2.76 -1.29 -20.15
C THR A 548 -1.26 -1.33 -20.44
N TRP A 549 -0.44 -1.54 -19.42
CA TRP A 549 1.01 -1.62 -19.56
C TRP A 549 1.47 -2.85 -20.35
N TYR A 550 0.85 -4.02 -20.13
CA TYR A 550 1.17 -5.24 -20.87
C TYR A 550 0.88 -5.08 -22.36
N TYR A 551 -0.26 -4.47 -22.70
CA TYR A 551 -0.65 -4.22 -24.09
C TYR A 551 0.29 -3.23 -24.76
N PHE A 552 0.58 -2.10 -24.12
CA PHE A 552 1.44 -1.07 -24.70
C PHE A 552 2.90 -1.50 -24.86
N THR A 553 3.48 -2.16 -23.86
CA THR A 553 4.86 -2.68 -23.94
C THR A 553 5.00 -3.75 -25.01
N SER A 554 4.07 -4.70 -25.09
CA SER A 554 4.09 -5.73 -26.15
C SER A 554 3.92 -5.12 -27.55
N SER A 555 3.00 -4.15 -27.68
CA SER A 555 2.73 -3.49 -28.95
C SER A 555 3.93 -2.69 -29.44
N ILE A 556 4.59 -1.91 -28.57
CA ILE A 556 5.78 -1.15 -28.99
C ILE A 556 6.92 -2.08 -29.39
N MET A 557 7.13 -3.20 -28.69
CA MET A 557 8.14 -4.20 -29.07
C MET A 557 7.88 -4.78 -30.47
N VAL A 558 6.63 -5.09 -30.79
CA VAL A 558 6.24 -5.56 -32.13
C VAL A 558 6.43 -4.46 -33.17
N LEU A 559 5.96 -3.23 -32.92
CA LEU A 559 6.08 -2.12 -33.86
C LEU A 559 7.55 -1.76 -34.15
N LEU A 560 8.41 -1.71 -33.12
CA LEU A 560 9.86 -1.51 -33.29
C LEU A 560 10.47 -2.62 -34.15
N THR A 561 10.06 -3.87 -33.93
CA THR A 561 10.50 -5.03 -34.73
C THR A 561 10.08 -4.88 -36.19
N LEU A 562 8.80 -4.57 -36.46
CA LEU A 562 8.28 -4.39 -37.82
C LEU A 562 8.98 -3.25 -38.56
N LYS A 563 9.21 -2.12 -37.88
CA LYS A 563 9.95 -0.98 -38.45
C LYS A 563 11.40 -1.38 -38.78
N GLN A 564 12.08 -2.10 -37.89
CA GLN A 564 13.45 -2.54 -38.17
C GLN A 564 13.52 -3.57 -39.30
N VAL A 565 12.58 -4.53 -39.38
CA VAL A 565 12.50 -5.46 -40.52
C VAL A 565 12.29 -4.69 -41.82
N SER A 566 11.43 -3.66 -41.82
CA SER A 566 11.20 -2.79 -42.98
C SER A 566 12.48 -2.09 -43.43
N VAL A 567 13.25 -1.53 -42.48
CA VAL A 567 14.57 -0.92 -42.75
C VAL A 567 15.53 -1.95 -43.36
N MET A 568 15.66 -3.14 -42.76
CA MET A 568 16.53 -4.21 -43.27
C MET A 568 16.11 -4.66 -44.69
N ASN A 569 14.81 -4.75 -44.97
CA ASN A 569 14.30 -5.07 -46.31
C ASN A 569 14.65 -4.00 -47.35
N SER A 570 14.54 -2.72 -46.96
CA SER A 570 14.94 -1.60 -47.82
C SER A 570 16.44 -1.65 -48.12
N THR A 571 17.29 -1.91 -47.11
CA THR A 571 18.74 -2.06 -47.28
C THR A 571 19.08 -3.23 -48.21
N ILE A 572 18.46 -4.40 -48.03
CA ILE A 572 18.66 -5.56 -48.91
C ILE A 572 18.24 -5.23 -50.36
N GLY A 573 17.12 -4.51 -50.54
CA GLY A 573 16.67 -4.05 -51.84
C GLY A 573 17.67 -3.11 -52.51
N ALA A 574 18.17 -2.12 -51.78
CA ALA A 574 19.16 -1.17 -52.27
C ALA A 574 20.47 -1.86 -52.71
N ILE A 575 20.99 -2.77 -51.89
CA ILE A 575 22.19 -3.57 -52.23
C ILE A 575 21.96 -4.35 -53.52
N LYS A 576 20.81 -5.04 -53.63
CA LYS A 576 20.43 -5.79 -54.84
C LYS A 576 20.42 -4.94 -56.11
N HIS A 577 19.99 -3.68 -56.03
CA HIS A 577 19.97 -2.75 -57.17
C HIS A 577 21.37 -2.25 -57.57
N THR A 578 22.31 -2.14 -56.63
CA THR A 578 23.68 -1.67 -56.91
C THR A 578 24.61 -2.70 -57.57
N LYS A 579 24.13 -3.92 -57.88
CA LYS A 579 24.92 -5.04 -58.42
C LYS A 579 26.16 -5.39 -57.57
N THR A 580 26.10 -5.15 -56.27
CA THR A 580 27.12 -5.58 -55.31
C THR A 580 27.08 -7.09 -55.06
N ASP A 581 28.18 -7.62 -54.51
CA ASP A 581 28.46 -9.04 -54.28
C ASP A 581 27.23 -9.85 -53.77
N PRO A 582 26.79 -10.91 -54.49
CA PRO A 582 25.66 -11.76 -54.09
C PRO A 582 25.78 -12.34 -52.68
N SER A 583 27.01 -12.58 -52.21
CA SER A 583 27.26 -13.12 -50.87
C SER A 583 26.81 -12.17 -49.77
N LEU A 584 26.93 -10.84 -49.97
CA LEU A 584 26.51 -9.84 -48.99
C LEU A 584 24.99 -9.83 -48.81
N VAL A 585 24.23 -10.07 -49.89
CA VAL A 585 22.77 -10.17 -49.84
C VAL A 585 22.33 -11.39 -49.04
N GLU A 586 23.05 -12.50 -49.12
CA GLU A 586 22.77 -13.70 -48.33
C GLU A 586 23.04 -13.47 -46.84
N VAL A 587 24.18 -12.85 -46.49
CA VAL A 587 24.50 -12.48 -45.11
C VAL A 587 23.41 -11.56 -44.52
N CYS A 588 22.99 -10.52 -45.22
CA CYS A 588 21.92 -9.63 -44.73
C CYS A 588 20.57 -10.34 -44.56
N LYS A 589 20.25 -11.33 -45.40
CA LYS A 589 19.04 -12.15 -45.24
C LYS A 589 19.13 -13.07 -44.02
N GLU A 590 20.29 -13.64 -43.77
CA GLU A 590 20.55 -14.48 -42.60
C GLU A 590 20.43 -13.66 -41.31
N GLU A 591 21.09 -12.49 -41.24
CA GLU A 591 20.97 -11.56 -40.11
C GLU A 591 19.51 -11.15 -39.84
N ARG A 592 18.74 -10.88 -40.90
CA ARG A 592 17.31 -10.59 -40.78
C ARG A 592 16.53 -11.78 -40.20
N SER A 593 16.86 -13.00 -40.61
CA SER A 593 16.19 -14.21 -40.10
C SER A 593 16.50 -14.41 -38.62
N ILE A 594 17.78 -14.32 -38.22
CA ILE A 594 18.22 -14.39 -36.82
C ILE A 594 17.51 -13.32 -35.98
N PHE A 595 17.44 -12.09 -36.50
CA PHE A 595 16.73 -10.99 -35.85
C PHE A 595 15.24 -11.26 -35.64
N CYS A 596 14.53 -11.78 -36.65
CA CYS A 596 13.12 -12.13 -36.55
C CYS A 596 12.90 -13.23 -35.51
N VAL A 597 13.69 -14.30 -35.55
CA VAL A 597 13.62 -15.41 -34.58
C VAL A 597 13.86 -14.90 -33.16
N ALA A 598 14.90 -14.10 -32.95
CA ALA A 598 15.20 -13.50 -31.66
C ALA A 598 14.06 -12.60 -31.16
N SER A 599 13.41 -11.83 -32.05
CA SER A 599 12.29 -10.95 -31.68
C SER A 599 11.05 -11.75 -31.27
N VAL A 600 10.72 -12.82 -32.00
CA VAL A 600 9.61 -13.71 -31.64
C VAL A 600 9.89 -14.40 -30.30
N ALA A 601 11.09 -14.94 -30.11
CA ALA A 601 11.50 -15.55 -28.85
C ALA A 601 11.35 -14.57 -27.67
N PHE A 602 11.67 -13.30 -27.90
CA PHE A 602 11.57 -12.26 -26.89
C PHE A 602 10.13 -11.89 -26.54
N VAL A 603 9.21 -11.85 -27.51
CA VAL A 603 7.77 -11.68 -27.24
C VAL A 603 7.21 -12.90 -26.50
N CYS A 604 7.59 -14.11 -26.90
CA CYS A 604 7.21 -15.34 -26.19
C CYS A 604 7.69 -15.34 -24.73
N LEU A 605 8.90 -14.82 -24.47
CA LEU A 605 9.41 -14.66 -23.11
C LEU A 605 8.49 -13.76 -22.27
N HIS A 606 8.04 -12.63 -22.81
CA HIS A 606 7.09 -11.73 -22.13
C HIS A 606 5.72 -12.37 -21.86
N VAL A 607 5.23 -13.22 -22.78
CA VAL A 607 4.01 -14.02 -22.56
C VAL A 607 4.18 -14.99 -21.39
N LEU A 608 5.36 -15.63 -21.28
CA LEU A 608 5.67 -16.56 -20.20
C LEU A 608 5.83 -15.84 -18.85
N VAL A 609 6.66 -14.80 -18.79
CA VAL A 609 6.93 -14.10 -17.52
C VAL A 609 5.73 -13.36 -16.97
N ARG A 610 4.78 -12.94 -17.83
CA ARG A 610 3.48 -12.42 -17.39
C ARG A 610 2.70 -13.41 -16.52
N ARG A 611 2.87 -14.73 -16.73
CA ARG A 611 2.15 -15.78 -15.98
C ARG A 611 2.82 -16.15 -14.67
N PHE A 612 3.95 -15.52 -14.33
CA PHE A 612 4.66 -15.79 -13.08
C PHE A 612 3.88 -15.30 -11.87
N ASN A 613 3.17 -14.19 -12.00
CA ASN A 613 2.32 -13.65 -10.94
C ASN A 613 1.01 -13.14 -11.57
N GLN A 614 -0.15 -13.49 -11.03
CA GLN A 614 -1.39 -12.77 -11.34
C GLN A 614 -1.36 -11.39 -10.70
N THR A 615 -1.92 -10.42 -11.41
CA THR A 615 -2.10 -9.04 -10.93
C THR A 615 -3.51 -8.57 -11.21
N GLY A 616 -3.96 -7.56 -10.46
CA GLY A 616 -5.35 -7.10 -10.47
C GLY A 616 -6.27 -8.01 -9.68
N ASP A 617 -7.56 -7.66 -9.67
CA ASP A 617 -8.53 -8.28 -8.76
C ASP A 617 -9.30 -9.40 -9.46
N LYS A 618 -9.56 -9.28 -10.78
CA LYS A 618 -10.49 -10.17 -11.49
C LYS A 618 -10.05 -11.64 -11.50
N TRP A 619 -8.75 -11.88 -11.56
CA TRP A 619 -8.17 -13.23 -11.72
C TRP A 619 -7.30 -13.65 -10.52
N GLN A 620 -7.31 -12.89 -9.44
CA GLN A 620 -6.44 -13.11 -8.30
C GLN A 620 -6.71 -14.43 -7.55
N HIS A 621 -7.91 -14.97 -7.68
CA HIS A 621 -8.32 -16.25 -7.08
C HIS A 621 -7.82 -17.48 -7.84
N ILE A 622 -7.24 -17.29 -9.04
CA ILE A 622 -6.74 -18.39 -9.88
C ILE A 622 -5.24 -18.53 -9.64
N PRO A 623 -4.73 -19.75 -9.34
CA PRO A 623 -3.31 -19.95 -9.09
C PRO A 623 -2.46 -19.60 -10.31
N ASP A 624 -1.32 -18.96 -10.08
CA ASP A 624 -0.30 -18.70 -11.10
C ASP A 624 0.90 -19.67 -11.02
N VAL A 625 1.90 -19.43 -11.88
CA VAL A 625 3.13 -20.21 -11.91
C VAL A 625 3.93 -20.03 -10.61
N GLY A 626 3.91 -18.84 -9.99
CA GLY A 626 4.53 -18.57 -8.70
C GLY A 626 3.90 -19.38 -7.58
N ASP A 627 2.56 -19.41 -7.51
CA ASP A 627 1.81 -20.22 -6.55
C ASP A 627 2.12 -21.71 -6.72
N TRP A 628 2.15 -22.19 -7.96
CA TRP A 628 2.52 -23.57 -8.28
C TRP A 628 3.95 -23.88 -7.85
N LEU A 629 4.93 -23.02 -8.20
CA LEU A 629 6.33 -23.22 -7.81
C LEU A 629 6.57 -23.15 -6.31
N SER A 630 5.71 -22.44 -5.57
CA SER A 630 5.85 -22.25 -4.12
C SER A 630 5.40 -23.46 -3.29
N LYS A 631 4.71 -24.43 -3.90
CA LYS A 631 4.33 -25.67 -3.22
C LYS A 631 5.55 -26.54 -2.90
N ASP A 632 5.54 -27.21 -1.75
CA ASP A 632 6.65 -28.06 -1.30
C ASP A 632 6.95 -29.21 -2.28
N GLU A 633 5.92 -29.77 -2.93
CA GLU A 633 6.06 -30.79 -4.00
C GLU A 633 6.82 -30.30 -5.25
N HIS A 634 6.91 -28.98 -5.45
CA HIS A 634 7.50 -28.35 -6.64
C HIS A 634 8.79 -27.57 -6.33
N LYS A 635 9.33 -27.72 -5.11
CA LYS A 635 10.56 -27.06 -4.64
C LYS A 635 11.79 -27.29 -5.52
N LEU A 636 11.89 -28.46 -6.17
CA LEU A 636 12.95 -28.73 -7.14
C LEU A 636 12.85 -27.79 -8.35
N TRP A 637 11.65 -27.60 -8.90
CA TRP A 637 11.40 -26.71 -10.03
C TRP A 637 11.63 -25.24 -9.66
N LEU A 638 11.25 -24.83 -8.45
CA LEU A 638 11.59 -23.51 -7.92
C LEU A 638 13.10 -23.28 -7.87
N SER A 639 13.85 -24.30 -7.44
CA SER A 639 15.31 -24.26 -7.37
C SER A 639 15.94 -24.10 -8.77
N VAL A 640 15.47 -24.87 -9.75
CA VAL A 640 15.92 -24.79 -11.14
C VAL A 640 15.61 -23.41 -11.73
N THR A 641 14.39 -22.90 -11.50
CA THR A 641 13.95 -21.58 -11.99
C THR A 641 14.82 -20.46 -11.41
N MET A 642 15.11 -20.52 -10.11
CA MET A 642 15.97 -19.53 -9.44
C MET A 642 17.42 -19.58 -9.98
N ILE A 643 17.99 -20.77 -10.20
CA ILE A 643 19.33 -20.90 -10.80
C ILE A 643 19.37 -20.31 -12.20
N ILE A 644 18.38 -20.62 -13.05
CA ILE A 644 18.27 -20.03 -14.39
C ILE A 644 18.18 -18.50 -14.29
N GLY A 645 17.37 -17.98 -13.37
CA GLY A 645 17.22 -16.54 -13.14
C GLY A 645 18.53 -15.86 -12.72
N LEU A 646 19.27 -16.44 -11.77
CA LEU A 646 20.56 -15.93 -11.31
C LEU A 646 21.64 -15.99 -12.40
N CYS A 647 21.75 -17.11 -13.11
CA CYS A 647 22.67 -17.25 -14.24
C CYS A 647 22.36 -16.22 -15.33
N TYR A 648 21.07 -16.01 -15.64
CA TYR A 648 20.66 -15.02 -16.62
C TYR A 648 20.94 -13.60 -16.17
N LEU A 649 20.75 -13.28 -14.88
CA LEU A 649 21.12 -11.99 -14.31
C LEU A 649 22.62 -11.74 -14.44
N VAL A 650 23.47 -12.69 -14.04
CA VAL A 650 24.93 -12.58 -14.17
C VAL A 650 25.32 -12.40 -15.65
N TYR A 651 24.69 -13.14 -16.56
CA TYR A 651 24.91 -12.97 -18.00
C TYR A 651 24.59 -11.55 -18.48
N GLN A 652 23.51 -10.92 -18.01
CA GLN A 652 23.24 -9.51 -18.33
C GLN A 652 24.28 -8.56 -17.71
N ILE A 653 24.72 -8.82 -16.47
CA ILE A 653 25.75 -8.03 -15.80
C ILE A 653 27.08 -8.06 -16.57
N CYS A 654 27.47 -9.20 -17.17
CA CYS A 654 28.69 -9.33 -17.96
C CYS A 654 28.80 -8.34 -19.13
N TYR A 655 27.67 -7.84 -19.66
CA TYR A 655 27.67 -6.84 -20.73
C TYR A 655 28.01 -5.42 -20.26
N MET A 656 27.90 -5.16 -18.96
CA MET A 656 28.01 -3.82 -18.37
C MET A 656 29.18 -3.70 -17.39
N ALA A 657 29.73 -4.83 -16.93
CA ALA A 657 30.69 -4.93 -15.85
C ALA A 657 32.09 -5.34 -16.34
N GLY A 658 33.14 -4.87 -15.64
CA GLY A 658 34.49 -5.40 -15.79
C GLY A 658 34.66 -6.77 -15.14
N LEU A 659 35.75 -7.48 -15.46
CA LEU A 659 36.01 -8.85 -14.99
C LEU A 659 35.86 -9.02 -13.47
N LEU A 660 36.45 -8.12 -12.68
CA LEU A 660 36.39 -8.19 -11.21
C LEU A 660 34.94 -8.07 -10.70
N THR A 661 34.19 -7.06 -11.16
CA THR A 661 32.78 -6.88 -10.79
C THR A 661 31.91 -8.06 -11.22
N THR A 662 32.21 -8.68 -12.37
CA THR A 662 31.55 -9.91 -12.83
C THR A 662 31.80 -11.10 -11.89
N VAL A 663 33.05 -11.30 -11.46
CA VAL A 663 33.40 -12.34 -10.48
C VAL A 663 32.67 -12.10 -9.15
N LEU A 664 32.67 -10.86 -8.65
CA LEU A 664 31.95 -10.48 -7.42
C LEU A 664 30.42 -10.63 -7.55
N SER A 665 29.87 -10.41 -8.74
CA SER A 665 28.43 -10.61 -9.00
C SER A 665 28.07 -12.09 -9.08
N LEU A 666 28.97 -12.93 -9.61
CA LEU A 666 28.81 -14.39 -9.63
C LEU A 666 28.85 -14.96 -8.20
N THR A 667 29.82 -14.54 -7.38
CA THR A 667 29.90 -14.94 -5.97
C THR A 667 28.67 -14.46 -5.20
N ALA A 668 28.24 -13.21 -5.39
CA ALA A 668 27.00 -12.69 -4.80
C ALA A 668 25.77 -13.54 -5.20
N SER A 669 25.65 -13.93 -6.47
CA SER A 669 24.54 -14.77 -6.96
C SER A 669 24.56 -16.17 -6.33
N MET A 670 25.73 -16.78 -6.17
CA MET A 670 25.86 -18.06 -5.45
C MET A 670 25.44 -17.93 -3.98
N LEU A 671 25.80 -16.82 -3.32
CA LEU A 671 25.40 -16.54 -1.94
C LEU A 671 23.89 -16.31 -1.81
N ILE A 672 23.25 -15.64 -2.77
CA ILE A 672 21.78 -15.49 -2.78
C ILE A 672 21.10 -16.86 -2.84
N TYR A 673 21.55 -17.75 -3.73
CA TYR A 673 21.00 -19.10 -3.82
C TYR A 673 21.24 -19.90 -2.53
N TYR A 674 22.47 -19.85 -2.00
CA TYR A 674 22.82 -20.54 -0.76
C TYR A 674 21.97 -20.04 0.42
N TYR A 675 21.74 -18.73 0.52
CA TYR A 675 20.87 -18.15 1.55
C TYR A 675 19.45 -18.73 1.46
N ARG A 676 18.85 -18.76 0.27
CA ARG A 676 17.49 -19.30 0.05
C ARG A 676 17.42 -20.81 0.28
N ALA A 677 18.50 -21.54 0.02
CA ALA A 677 18.60 -22.97 0.31
C ALA A 677 18.73 -23.20 1.83
N ALA A 678 19.55 -22.40 2.52
CA ALA A 678 19.74 -22.47 3.96
C ALA A 678 18.50 -22.03 4.75
N SER A 679 17.68 -21.10 4.21
CA SER A 679 16.37 -20.76 4.76
C SER A 679 15.30 -21.83 4.50
N GLY A 680 15.63 -22.86 3.72
CA GLY A 680 14.70 -23.93 3.36
C GLY A 680 13.65 -23.51 2.32
N THR A 681 13.80 -22.39 1.63
CA THR A 681 12.87 -21.95 0.58
C THR A 681 13.10 -22.73 -0.72
N VAL A 682 14.37 -22.99 -1.07
CA VAL A 682 14.75 -23.83 -2.22
C VAL A 682 15.51 -25.08 -1.74
N SER A 683 15.66 -26.06 -2.62
CA SER A 683 16.35 -27.32 -2.31
C SER A 683 17.86 -27.12 -2.32
N ILE A 684 18.59 -27.84 -1.45
CA ILE A 684 20.04 -27.85 -1.43
C ILE A 684 20.56 -29.17 -2.04
N PHE A 685 21.39 -29.09 -3.08
CA PHE A 685 21.95 -30.28 -3.73
C PHE A 685 23.14 -30.81 -2.90
N GLY A 686 22.86 -31.67 -1.91
CA GLY A 686 23.88 -32.51 -1.25
C GLY A 686 24.76 -31.84 -0.19
N LEU A 687 24.41 -30.65 0.33
CA LEU A 687 25.13 -29.96 1.41
C LEU A 687 24.27 -29.88 2.67
N SER A 688 24.85 -30.08 3.87
CA SER A 688 24.15 -29.81 5.12
C SER A 688 23.96 -28.30 5.30
N ALA A 689 22.74 -27.85 5.59
CA ALA A 689 22.45 -26.43 5.80
C ALA A 689 23.30 -25.85 6.95
N SER A 690 24.11 -24.84 6.66
CA SER A 690 24.84 -24.06 7.68
C SER A 690 24.03 -22.82 8.09
N LYS A 691 24.54 -22.04 9.05
CA LYS A 691 23.87 -20.81 9.53
C LYS A 691 23.76 -19.77 8.40
N SER A 692 22.53 -19.51 7.94
CA SER A 692 22.17 -18.51 6.91
C SER A 692 22.77 -17.11 7.15
N SER A 693 22.94 -16.72 8.42
CA SER A 693 23.55 -15.43 8.82
C SER A 693 24.96 -15.17 8.27
N ILE A 694 25.81 -16.19 8.18
CA ILE A 694 27.19 -16.03 7.70
C ILE A 694 27.18 -15.73 6.19
N CYS A 695 26.33 -16.45 5.45
CA CYS A 695 26.17 -16.26 4.01
C CYS A 695 25.74 -14.84 3.66
N LEU A 696 24.73 -14.30 4.38
CA LEU A 696 24.29 -12.92 4.18
C LEU A 696 25.38 -11.92 4.52
N THR A 697 26.17 -12.16 5.57
CA THR A 697 27.30 -11.29 5.93
C THR A 697 28.32 -11.21 4.79
N ILE A 698 28.67 -12.35 4.19
CA ILE A 698 29.59 -12.41 3.04
C ILE A 698 28.97 -11.72 1.82
N PHE A 699 27.65 -11.85 1.60
CA PHE A 699 26.94 -11.14 0.54
C PHE A 699 27.06 -9.61 0.70
N TRP A 700 26.82 -9.09 1.91
CA TRP A 700 26.97 -7.67 2.20
C TRP A 700 28.40 -7.17 2.01
N ILE A 701 29.41 -7.98 2.35
CA ILE A 701 30.82 -7.68 2.08
C ILE A 701 31.07 -7.62 0.56
N ASN A 702 30.59 -8.60 -0.22
CA ASN A 702 30.72 -8.58 -1.69
C ASN A 702 30.06 -7.33 -2.31
N LEU A 703 28.87 -6.96 -1.82
CA LEU A 703 28.18 -5.77 -2.30
C LEU A 703 28.94 -4.49 -1.92
N ALA A 704 29.52 -4.44 -0.72
CA ALA A 704 30.39 -3.35 -0.30
C ALA A 704 31.64 -3.25 -1.17
N GLU A 705 32.26 -4.37 -1.55
CA GLU A 705 33.40 -4.40 -2.47
C GLU A 705 33.02 -3.82 -3.85
N ILE A 706 31.88 -4.22 -4.41
CA ILE A 706 31.36 -3.63 -5.67
C ILE A 706 31.15 -2.12 -5.50
N PHE A 707 30.62 -1.68 -4.36
CA PHE A 707 30.42 -0.27 -4.06
C PHE A 707 31.75 0.51 -3.96
N PHE A 708 32.71 0.03 -3.16
CA PHE A 708 33.97 0.73 -2.91
C PHE A 708 34.93 0.69 -4.12
N ILE A 709 34.91 -0.38 -4.91
CA ILE A 709 35.80 -0.56 -6.06
C ILE A 709 35.19 0.05 -7.33
N GLY A 710 33.91 -0.17 -7.58
CA GLY A 710 33.24 0.25 -8.80
C GLY A 710 32.57 1.62 -8.68
N PHE A 711 31.69 1.78 -7.70
CA PHE A 711 30.80 2.94 -7.60
C PHE A 711 31.46 4.18 -6.99
N LEU A 712 32.06 4.06 -5.80
CA LEU A 712 32.59 5.18 -5.02
C LEU A 712 33.67 5.99 -5.76
N PRO A 713 34.65 5.38 -6.47
CA PRO A 713 35.65 6.14 -7.21
C PRO A 713 35.03 6.95 -8.36
N MET A 714 34.05 6.37 -9.06
CA MET A 714 33.33 7.05 -10.13
C MET A 714 32.47 8.20 -9.60
N MET A 715 31.82 8.00 -8.45
CA MET A 715 31.05 9.05 -7.78
C MET A 715 31.96 10.20 -7.32
N TYR A 716 33.12 9.89 -6.73
CA TYR A 716 34.10 10.92 -6.35
C TYR A 716 34.53 11.76 -7.55
N HIS A 717 34.82 11.13 -8.69
CA HIS A 717 35.15 11.86 -9.92
C HIS A 717 33.98 12.71 -10.43
N ALA A 718 32.74 12.25 -10.30
CA ALA A 718 31.54 13.02 -10.65
C ALA A 718 31.38 14.27 -9.78
N VAL A 719 31.52 14.13 -8.47
CA VAL A 719 31.39 15.25 -7.51
C VAL A 719 32.50 16.28 -7.70
N VAL A 720 33.74 15.85 -7.98
CA VAL A 720 34.89 16.74 -8.22
C VAL A 720 34.88 17.35 -9.63
N GLY A 721 33.87 17.04 -10.46
CA GLY A 721 33.72 17.60 -11.81
C GLY A 721 34.74 17.09 -12.83
N ARG A 722 35.32 15.90 -12.60
CA ARG A 722 36.32 15.26 -13.49
C ARG A 722 35.73 14.04 -14.22
N THR A 723 34.53 14.17 -14.79
CA THR A 723 33.83 13.08 -15.46
C THR A 723 33.86 13.16 -16.98
N THR A 724 34.10 12.01 -17.59
CA THR A 724 33.81 11.75 -19.01
C THR A 724 32.48 11.03 -19.13
N ALA A 725 31.85 11.06 -20.31
CA ALA A 725 30.60 10.34 -20.56
C ALA A 725 30.72 8.83 -20.23
N ARG A 726 31.86 8.23 -20.55
CA ARG A 726 32.20 6.85 -20.22
C ARG A 726 32.21 6.58 -18.70
N ARG A 727 32.89 7.42 -17.91
CA ARG A 727 32.93 7.29 -16.45
C ARG A 727 31.55 7.47 -15.82
N SER A 728 30.74 8.38 -16.36
CA SER A 728 29.33 8.51 -15.93
C SER A 728 28.54 7.25 -16.28
N GLY A 729 28.70 6.68 -17.48
CA GLY A 729 28.09 5.41 -17.85
C GLY A 729 28.49 4.26 -16.93
N GLU A 730 29.77 4.16 -16.57
CA GLU A 730 30.31 3.17 -15.61
C GLU A 730 29.75 3.38 -14.18
N LEU A 731 29.54 4.62 -13.74
CA LEU A 731 28.86 4.93 -12.46
C LEU A 731 27.46 4.30 -12.42
N TYR A 732 26.66 4.52 -13.46
CA TYR A 732 25.31 3.96 -13.55
C TYR A 732 25.33 2.44 -13.73
N SER A 733 26.29 1.87 -14.47
CA SER A 733 26.46 0.41 -14.55
C SER A 733 26.64 -0.21 -13.17
N ASN A 734 27.53 0.34 -12.34
CA ASN A 734 27.75 -0.18 -10.99
C ASN A 734 26.52 0.02 -10.09
N CYS A 735 25.80 1.14 -10.23
CA CYS A 735 24.54 1.36 -9.51
C CYS A 735 23.47 0.33 -9.89
N ILE A 736 23.31 0.05 -11.19
CA ILE A 736 22.37 -0.97 -11.70
C ILE A 736 22.74 -2.34 -11.15
N ILE A 737 24.03 -2.71 -11.14
CA ILE A 737 24.50 -4.00 -10.62
C ILE A 737 24.15 -4.16 -9.13
N ILE A 738 24.44 -3.13 -8.32
CA ILE A 738 24.13 -3.14 -6.88
C ILE A 738 22.62 -3.30 -6.67
N VAL A 739 21.80 -2.47 -7.34
CA VAL A 739 20.33 -2.51 -7.19
C VAL A 739 19.76 -3.82 -7.72
N ALA A 740 20.30 -4.39 -8.80
CA ALA A 740 19.83 -5.64 -9.38
C ALA A 740 20.14 -6.84 -8.49
N LEU A 741 21.35 -6.91 -7.90
CA LEU A 741 21.72 -7.96 -6.94
C LEU A 741 20.90 -7.85 -5.64
N LEU A 742 20.67 -6.63 -5.14
CA LEU A 742 19.77 -6.40 -4.01
C LEU A 742 18.35 -6.82 -4.35
N SER A 743 17.83 -6.45 -5.52
CA SER A 743 16.50 -6.85 -5.98
C SER A 743 16.39 -8.38 -6.05
N ALA A 744 17.41 -9.07 -6.58
CA ALA A 744 17.43 -10.53 -6.64
C ALA A 744 17.48 -11.19 -5.25
N LEU A 745 18.13 -10.57 -4.26
CA LEU A 745 18.08 -11.03 -2.89
C LEU A 745 16.69 -10.85 -2.27
N LEU A 746 16.05 -9.70 -2.49
CA LEU A 746 14.80 -9.31 -1.85
C LEU A 746 13.58 -10.02 -2.45
N HIS A 747 13.55 -10.24 -3.76
CA HIS A 747 12.44 -10.90 -4.46
C HIS A 747 12.24 -12.36 -4.05
N LYS A 748 11.00 -12.85 -4.20
CA LYS A 748 10.69 -14.29 -4.14
C LYS A 748 11.53 -15.06 -5.19
N PRO A 749 11.91 -16.33 -4.94
CA PRO A 749 12.87 -17.04 -5.80
C PRO A 749 12.46 -17.14 -7.28
N HIS A 750 11.16 -17.28 -7.59
CA HIS A 750 10.67 -17.31 -8.98
C HIS A 750 10.77 -15.95 -9.68
N ASN A 751 10.71 -14.84 -8.93
CA ASN A 751 10.80 -13.47 -9.46
C ASN A 751 12.23 -13.04 -9.80
N VAL A 752 13.26 -13.79 -9.39
CA VAL A 752 14.66 -13.45 -9.69
C VAL A 752 14.92 -13.41 -11.21
N LEU A 753 14.25 -14.28 -11.99
CA LEU A 753 14.34 -14.28 -13.46
C LEU A 753 13.85 -12.95 -14.08
N LEU A 754 12.90 -12.27 -13.43
CA LEU A 754 12.34 -11.01 -13.91
C LEU A 754 13.37 -9.89 -13.88
N VAL A 755 14.29 -9.88 -12.91
CA VAL A 755 15.35 -8.88 -12.81
C VAL A 755 16.27 -8.94 -14.05
N GLY A 756 16.74 -10.14 -14.42
CA GLY A 756 17.54 -10.32 -15.64
C GLY A 756 16.74 -10.02 -16.92
N THR A 757 15.45 -10.37 -16.95
CA THR A 757 14.56 -10.10 -18.09
C THR A 757 14.33 -8.60 -18.30
N LEU A 758 14.27 -7.80 -17.24
CA LEU A 758 14.18 -6.35 -17.31
C LEU A 758 15.43 -5.75 -17.98
N LEU A 759 16.63 -6.13 -17.52
CA LEU A 759 17.90 -5.67 -18.09
C LEU A 759 18.00 -6.02 -19.59
N ALA A 760 17.62 -7.27 -19.93
CA ALA A 760 17.60 -7.71 -21.32
C ALA A 760 16.60 -6.94 -22.18
N THR A 761 15.41 -6.64 -21.65
CA THR A 761 14.35 -5.92 -22.36
C THR A 761 14.73 -4.47 -22.60
N SER A 762 15.33 -3.82 -21.61
CA SER A 762 15.80 -2.43 -21.76
C SER A 762 16.87 -2.31 -22.86
N ARG A 763 17.85 -3.23 -22.88
CA ARG A 763 18.85 -3.29 -23.95
C ARG A 763 18.21 -3.56 -25.32
N PHE A 764 17.30 -4.54 -25.39
CA PHE A 764 16.57 -4.88 -26.60
C PHE A 764 15.81 -3.67 -27.16
N LEU A 765 15.11 -2.90 -26.32
CA LEU A 765 14.37 -1.71 -26.74
C LEU A 765 15.33 -0.60 -27.21
N THR A 766 16.35 -0.30 -26.42
CA THR A 766 17.30 0.79 -26.70
C THR A 766 18.06 0.56 -28.01
N GLU A 767 18.63 -0.63 -28.21
CA GLU A 767 19.40 -0.94 -29.42
C GLU A 767 18.56 -0.83 -30.70
N ARG A 768 17.25 -1.10 -30.60
CA ARG A 768 16.32 -0.99 -31.73
C ARG A 768 15.97 0.46 -31.99
N ILE A 769 15.64 1.22 -30.94
CA ILE A 769 15.36 2.65 -31.05
C ILE A 769 16.56 3.37 -31.68
N ASP A 770 17.78 3.06 -31.26
CA ASP A 770 19.00 3.67 -31.82
C ASP A 770 19.23 3.36 -33.31
N ARG A 771 18.71 2.25 -33.83
CA ARG A 771 18.85 1.88 -35.25
C ARG A 771 17.76 2.47 -36.14
N ILE A 772 16.59 2.79 -35.59
CA ILE A 772 15.41 3.15 -36.38
C ILE A 772 14.92 4.58 -36.16
N ALA A 773 15.38 5.26 -35.12
CA ALA A 773 14.96 6.63 -34.83
C ALA A 773 15.30 7.52 -36.02
N ASP A 774 14.31 8.30 -36.46
CA ASP A 774 14.44 9.16 -37.62
C ASP A 774 15.41 10.33 -37.33
N ASP A 775 15.53 10.73 -36.05
CA ASP A 775 16.37 11.81 -35.57
C ASP A 775 16.69 11.66 -34.06
N LYS A 776 17.62 12.48 -33.54
CA LYS A 776 18.04 12.41 -32.13
C LYS A 776 16.92 12.74 -31.14
N TYR A 777 16.01 13.65 -31.50
CA TYR A 777 14.87 14.01 -30.67
C TYR A 777 13.88 12.85 -30.59
N SER A 778 13.51 12.25 -31.73
CA SER A 778 12.63 11.09 -31.74
C SER A 778 13.20 9.90 -30.96
N GLY A 779 14.51 9.67 -31.05
CA GLY A 779 15.21 8.68 -30.24
C GLY A 779 15.09 8.90 -28.72
N ILE A 780 15.28 10.15 -28.26
CA ILE A 780 15.15 10.49 -26.82
C ILE A 780 13.71 10.27 -26.33
N VAL A 781 12.71 10.75 -27.07
CA VAL A 781 11.29 10.60 -26.69
C VAL A 781 10.91 9.13 -26.60
N LEU A 782 11.26 8.32 -27.62
CA LEU A 782 11.02 6.89 -27.62
C LEU A 782 11.67 6.20 -26.42
N LYS A 783 12.95 6.48 -26.14
CA LYS A 783 13.66 5.88 -24.99
C LYS A 783 12.98 6.22 -23.66
N VAL A 784 12.66 7.49 -23.42
CA VAL A 784 12.07 7.93 -22.13
C VAL A 784 10.71 7.26 -21.91
N ILE A 785 9.80 7.33 -22.90
CA ILE A 785 8.45 6.79 -22.75
C ILE A 785 8.48 5.26 -22.64
N THR A 786 9.27 4.57 -23.46
CA THR A 786 9.34 3.10 -23.42
C THR A 786 9.97 2.58 -22.13
N HIS A 787 10.95 3.26 -21.55
CA HIS A 787 11.52 2.87 -20.25
C HIS A 787 10.55 3.18 -19.10
N TYR A 788 9.76 4.25 -19.18
CA TYR A 788 8.69 4.48 -18.21
C TYR A 788 7.66 3.34 -18.23
N TRP A 789 7.19 2.96 -19.42
CA TRP A 789 6.27 1.83 -19.59
C TRP A 789 6.88 0.51 -19.14
N LEU A 790 8.16 0.26 -19.48
CA LEU A 790 8.89 -0.93 -19.06
C LEU A 790 8.96 -1.04 -17.53
N GLY A 791 9.24 0.07 -16.85
CA GLY A 791 9.27 0.11 -15.39
C GLY A 791 7.91 -0.27 -14.78
N LYS A 792 6.82 0.28 -15.32
CA LYS A 792 5.45 -0.08 -14.90
C LYS A 792 5.11 -1.53 -15.26
N THR A 793 5.49 -2.05 -16.42
CA THR A 793 5.28 -3.46 -16.80
C THR A 793 5.96 -4.40 -15.81
N PHE A 794 7.22 -4.14 -15.44
CA PHE A 794 7.94 -4.99 -14.50
C PHE A 794 7.47 -4.85 -13.05
N TYR A 795 6.97 -3.68 -12.66
CA TYR A 795 6.25 -3.50 -11.38
C TYR A 795 5.13 -4.54 -11.25
N PHE A 796 4.29 -4.69 -12.28
CA PHE A 796 3.20 -5.67 -12.28
C PHE A 796 3.68 -7.11 -12.52
N TYR A 797 4.66 -7.37 -13.40
CA TYR A 797 5.20 -8.73 -13.56
C TYR A 797 5.75 -9.32 -12.27
N GLN A 798 6.24 -8.49 -11.35
CA GLN A 798 6.73 -8.89 -10.04
C GLN A 798 5.62 -9.20 -9.02
N GLY A 799 4.34 -9.07 -9.40
CA GLY A 799 3.19 -9.35 -8.53
C GLY A 799 2.69 -8.16 -7.71
N ASN A 800 3.24 -6.95 -7.91
CA ASN A 800 2.74 -5.75 -7.24
C ASN A 800 1.44 -5.27 -7.91
N SER A 801 0.56 -4.63 -7.15
CA SER A 801 -0.65 -3.96 -7.70
C SER A 801 -0.87 -2.58 -7.05
N ASN A 802 -2.01 -1.96 -7.32
CA ASN A 802 -2.40 -0.71 -6.66
C ASN A 802 -3.02 -0.95 -5.25
N SER A 803 -2.95 -2.18 -4.72
CA SER A 803 -3.48 -2.54 -3.39
C SER A 803 -2.37 -2.62 -2.34
N LEU A 804 -2.63 -2.12 -1.12
CA LEU A 804 -1.69 -2.22 0.02
C LEU A 804 -1.37 -3.68 0.38
N ALA A 805 -2.31 -4.60 0.13
CA ALA A 805 -2.09 -6.00 0.41
C ALA A 805 -0.97 -6.63 -0.42
N THR A 806 -0.63 -6.07 -1.59
CA THR A 806 0.42 -6.63 -2.46
C THR A 806 1.85 -6.30 -2.01
N ILE A 807 2.02 -5.50 -0.95
CA ILE A 807 3.32 -5.21 -0.38
C ILE A 807 3.82 -6.46 0.37
N ASP A 808 4.90 -7.06 -0.12
CA ASP A 808 5.54 -8.21 0.54
C ASP A 808 6.40 -7.74 1.72
N LEU A 809 5.83 -7.80 2.93
CA LEU A 809 6.54 -7.42 4.16
C LEU A 809 7.79 -8.27 4.41
N ASN A 810 7.84 -9.52 3.93
CA ASN A 810 8.99 -10.42 4.14
C ASN A 810 10.28 -9.86 3.54
N ALA A 811 10.18 -9.16 2.40
CA ALA A 811 11.31 -8.51 1.76
C ALA A 811 11.98 -7.48 2.69
N GLY A 812 11.19 -6.81 3.53
CA GLY A 812 11.67 -5.86 4.55
C GLY A 812 12.59 -6.46 5.61
N TYR A 813 12.45 -7.77 5.89
CA TYR A 813 13.14 -8.45 6.99
C TYR A 813 14.29 -9.36 6.55
N VAL A 814 14.67 -9.33 5.27
CA VAL A 814 15.75 -10.18 4.76
C VAL A 814 17.06 -9.87 5.49
N GLY A 815 17.52 -10.81 6.32
CA GLY A 815 18.73 -10.68 7.13
C GLY A 815 18.60 -9.85 8.41
N LEU A 816 17.38 -9.46 8.79
CA LEU A 816 17.10 -8.75 10.04
C LEU A 816 16.56 -9.72 11.09
N ASN A 817 16.98 -9.52 12.34
CA ASN A 817 16.47 -10.27 13.50
C ASN A 817 15.41 -9.48 14.30
N ASN A 818 15.35 -8.16 14.09
CA ASN A 818 14.42 -7.25 14.73
C ASN A 818 13.98 -6.17 13.73
N PHE A 819 12.82 -5.56 13.96
CA PHE A 819 12.30 -4.43 13.20
C PHE A 819 13.19 -3.18 13.33
N ASP A 820 13.49 -2.57 12.19
CA ASP A 820 14.12 -1.25 12.07
C ASP A 820 13.43 -0.49 10.92
N ILE A 821 12.72 0.59 11.24
CA ILE A 821 11.85 1.30 10.28
C ILE A 821 12.61 1.79 9.04
N VAL A 822 13.87 2.20 9.20
CA VAL A 822 14.68 2.76 8.11
C VAL A 822 15.10 1.65 7.15
N ARG A 823 15.62 0.53 7.68
CA ARG A 823 16.06 -0.61 6.88
C ARG A 823 14.90 -1.32 6.20
N VAL A 824 13.83 -1.57 6.95
CA VAL A 824 12.61 -2.20 6.44
C VAL A 824 12.01 -1.33 5.34
N GLY A 825 11.86 -0.01 5.57
CA GLY A 825 11.36 0.93 4.57
C GLY A 825 12.20 0.95 3.30
N LEU A 826 13.53 0.93 3.43
CA LEU A 826 14.45 0.87 2.29
C LEU A 826 14.30 -0.43 1.50
N PHE A 827 14.26 -1.59 2.17
CA PHE A 827 14.13 -2.89 1.51
C PHE A 827 12.77 -3.05 0.84
N LEU A 828 11.68 -2.62 1.47
CA LEU A 828 10.36 -2.61 0.85
C LEU A 828 10.32 -1.69 -0.38
N THR A 829 10.93 -0.51 -0.30
CA THR A 829 11.05 0.40 -1.45
C THR A 829 11.80 -0.25 -2.62
N LEU A 830 12.95 -0.86 -2.32
CA LEU A 830 13.77 -1.55 -3.33
C LEU A 830 13.07 -2.78 -3.90
N HIS A 831 12.29 -3.51 -3.10
CA HIS A 831 11.52 -4.65 -3.57
C HIS A 831 10.35 -4.20 -4.48
N THR A 832 9.41 -3.43 -3.92
CA THR A 832 8.16 -3.02 -4.57
C THR A 832 8.40 -2.15 -5.81
N PHE A 833 9.39 -1.26 -5.78
CA PHE A 833 9.68 -0.36 -6.89
C PHE A 833 10.96 -0.73 -7.66
N SER A 834 11.47 -1.96 -7.51
CA SER A 834 12.67 -2.42 -8.26
C SER A 834 12.54 -2.23 -9.77
N GLY A 835 11.40 -2.58 -10.38
CA GLY A 835 11.15 -2.40 -11.81
C GLY A 835 11.30 -0.95 -12.28
N PRO A 836 10.52 0.01 -11.73
CA PRO A 836 10.66 1.43 -12.03
C PRO A 836 12.06 2.00 -11.76
N ILE A 837 12.70 1.63 -10.64
CA ILE A 837 14.05 2.10 -10.27
C ILE A 837 15.07 1.63 -11.30
N LEU A 838 15.11 0.32 -11.58
CA LEU A 838 16.06 -0.27 -12.52
C LEU A 838 15.84 0.25 -13.95
N SER A 839 14.58 0.34 -14.39
CA SER A 839 14.26 0.86 -15.72
C SER A 839 14.72 2.31 -15.91
N PHE A 840 14.57 3.14 -14.89
CA PHE A 840 15.09 4.51 -14.91
C PHE A 840 16.62 4.55 -14.95
N LEU A 841 17.30 3.77 -14.11
CA LEU A 841 18.76 3.71 -14.11
C LEU A 841 19.30 3.22 -15.47
N LEU A 842 18.64 2.23 -16.08
CA LEU A 842 18.97 1.71 -17.40
C LEU A 842 18.77 2.75 -18.50
N LEU A 843 17.67 3.52 -18.46
CA LEU A 843 17.44 4.66 -19.36
C LEU A 843 18.65 5.60 -19.33
N ILE A 844 19.05 6.04 -18.13
CA ILE A 844 20.17 6.98 -17.98
C ILE A 844 21.49 6.36 -18.46
N HIS A 845 21.77 5.11 -18.10
CA HIS A 845 22.95 4.38 -18.57
C HIS A 845 23.02 4.36 -20.11
N HIS A 846 21.93 4.01 -20.78
CA HIS A 846 21.86 3.95 -22.24
C HIS A 846 22.03 5.33 -22.90
N MET A 847 21.58 6.40 -22.26
CA MET A 847 21.78 7.76 -22.77
C MET A 847 23.25 8.19 -22.75
N PHE A 848 24.03 7.77 -21.74
CA PHE A 848 25.46 8.04 -21.69
C PHE A 848 26.27 7.19 -22.69
N MET A 849 25.90 5.91 -22.87
CA MET A 849 26.64 5.01 -23.76
C MET A 849 26.38 5.25 -25.25
N ALA A 850 25.20 5.73 -25.64
CA ALA A 850 24.91 6.05 -27.04
C ALA A 850 25.83 7.16 -27.61
N ASN A 851 26.22 8.14 -26.79
CA ASN A 851 27.04 9.28 -27.19
C ASN A 851 28.48 8.89 -27.60
N GLU A 852 29.02 7.73 -27.18
CA GLU A 852 30.37 7.31 -27.58
C GLU A 852 30.47 6.92 -29.05
N ARG A 853 29.36 6.43 -29.65
CA ARG A 853 29.32 6.07 -31.08
C ARG A 853 29.28 7.30 -31.98
N ASP A 854 28.58 8.36 -31.55
CA ASP A 854 28.40 9.61 -32.30
C ASP A 854 29.56 10.61 -32.17
N VAL A 855 30.37 10.55 -31.10
CA VAL A 855 31.52 11.45 -30.89
C VAL A 855 32.59 11.32 -31.98
N LYS A 856 32.58 10.24 -32.77
CA LYS A 856 33.45 10.11 -33.95
C LYS A 856 32.97 10.90 -35.18
N GLN A 857 31.78 11.51 -35.18
CA GLN A 857 31.17 11.97 -36.44
C GLN A 857 30.72 13.44 -36.58
N GLN A 858 30.39 14.26 -35.57
CA GLN A 858 30.17 15.72 -35.86
C GLN A 858 30.06 16.71 -34.67
N HIS A 859 30.00 18.00 -35.07
CA HIS A 859 30.22 19.27 -34.37
C HIS A 859 29.48 19.55 -33.04
N ARG A 860 30.12 20.45 -32.27
CA ARG A 860 29.95 20.86 -30.86
C ARG A 860 28.67 21.63 -30.44
N SER A 861 27.59 21.79 -31.23
CA SER A 861 26.52 22.74 -30.85
C SER A 861 25.20 22.18 -30.29
N GLU A 862 24.90 20.88 -30.37
CA GLU A 862 23.56 20.36 -30.02
C GLU A 862 23.47 19.66 -28.64
N ALA A 863 24.57 19.63 -27.89
CA ALA A 863 24.68 18.86 -26.66
C ALA A 863 23.95 19.46 -25.45
N SER A 864 23.41 20.69 -25.56
CA SER A 864 22.74 21.39 -24.44
C SER A 864 21.28 20.97 -24.18
N ASN A 865 20.63 20.22 -25.06
CA ASN A 865 19.16 20.06 -25.01
C ASN A 865 18.68 18.69 -24.48
N ALA A 866 19.54 17.68 -24.30
CA ALA A 866 19.10 16.33 -23.91
C ALA A 866 18.59 16.26 -22.45
N ARG A 867 19.34 16.84 -21.50
CA ARG A 867 18.96 16.87 -20.07
C ARG A 867 17.62 17.57 -19.86
N GLU A 868 17.45 18.73 -20.49
CA GLU A 868 16.20 19.50 -20.42
C GLU A 868 15.02 18.70 -20.96
N ARG A 869 15.16 18.07 -22.14
CA ARG A 869 14.11 17.25 -22.73
C ARG A 869 13.72 16.05 -21.86
N ILE A 870 14.69 15.35 -21.26
CA ILE A 870 14.42 14.23 -20.34
C ILE A 870 13.59 14.73 -19.15
N LEU A 871 14.00 15.82 -18.52
CA LEU A 871 13.30 16.40 -17.38
C LEU A 871 11.88 16.82 -17.75
N THR A 872 11.70 17.48 -18.91
CA THR A 872 10.38 17.87 -19.41
C THR A 872 9.49 16.65 -19.68
N LEU A 873 10.01 15.61 -20.34
CA LEU A 873 9.26 14.39 -20.64
C LEU A 873 8.86 13.63 -19.36
N ILE A 874 9.77 13.47 -18.40
CA ILE A 874 9.48 12.86 -17.10
C ILE A 874 8.40 13.67 -16.37
N ASN A 875 8.51 15.00 -16.37
CA ASN A 875 7.50 15.86 -15.78
C ASN A 875 6.13 15.64 -16.43
N VAL A 876 6.04 15.57 -17.76
CA VAL A 876 4.77 15.29 -18.46
C VAL A 876 4.22 13.91 -18.09
N LEU A 877 5.06 12.87 -18.12
CA LEU A 877 4.65 11.48 -17.83
C LEU A 877 4.15 11.27 -16.40
N ILE A 878 4.55 12.12 -15.45
CA ILE A 878 4.13 12.03 -14.05
C ILE A 878 3.00 13.03 -13.74
N THR A 879 3.21 14.32 -14.03
CA THR A 879 2.29 15.37 -13.59
C THR A 879 0.96 15.32 -14.34
N VAL A 880 0.92 14.95 -15.62
CA VAL A 880 -0.33 14.92 -16.40
C VAL A 880 -1.26 13.79 -15.94
N PRO A 881 -0.84 12.51 -15.90
CA PRO A 881 -1.74 11.43 -15.46
C PRO A 881 -2.16 11.60 -13.99
N VAL A 882 -1.24 12.00 -13.11
CA VAL A 882 -1.55 12.18 -11.69
C VAL A 882 -2.52 13.35 -11.50
N SER A 883 -2.29 14.52 -12.11
CA SER A 883 -3.25 15.65 -12.03
C SER A 883 -4.66 15.27 -12.52
N PHE A 884 -4.74 14.54 -13.64
CA PHE A 884 -6.01 14.04 -14.14
C PHE A 884 -6.67 13.10 -13.13
N PHE A 885 -5.91 12.18 -12.55
CA PHE A 885 -6.40 11.27 -11.53
C PHE A 885 -6.84 11.98 -10.24
N LEU A 886 -6.14 13.04 -9.80
CA LEU A 886 -6.59 13.86 -8.66
C LEU A 886 -7.93 14.54 -8.95
N ALA A 887 -8.14 15.02 -10.18
CA ALA A 887 -9.43 15.56 -10.59
C ALA A 887 -10.54 14.49 -10.58
N VAL A 888 -10.26 13.30 -11.13
CA VAL A 888 -11.17 12.14 -11.08
C VAL A 888 -11.50 11.78 -9.63
N ALA A 889 -10.49 11.63 -8.77
CA ALA A 889 -10.67 11.29 -7.36
C ALA A 889 -11.47 12.37 -6.62
N THR A 890 -11.31 13.64 -6.95
CA THR A 890 -12.13 14.74 -6.39
C THR A 890 -13.61 14.56 -6.73
N VAL A 891 -13.92 14.21 -7.99
CA VAL A 891 -15.29 13.96 -8.44
C VAL A 891 -15.85 12.68 -7.83
N LEU A 892 -15.04 11.63 -7.75
CA LEU A 892 -15.42 10.30 -7.26
C LEU A 892 -15.15 10.08 -5.76
N ARG A 893 -14.95 11.14 -4.97
CA ARG A 893 -14.63 11.03 -3.53
C ARG A 893 -15.73 10.33 -2.72
N ASP A 894 -16.98 10.43 -3.16
CA ASP A 894 -18.13 9.81 -2.50
C ASP A 894 -18.49 8.44 -3.13
N HIS A 895 -17.63 7.94 -4.04
CA HIS A 895 -17.82 6.66 -4.72
C HIS A 895 -17.55 5.47 -3.78
N ILE A 896 -18.28 4.37 -3.95
CA ILE A 896 -18.16 3.16 -3.11
C ILE A 896 -16.74 2.56 -3.06
N PHE A 897 -15.95 2.75 -4.12
CA PHE A 897 -14.57 2.25 -4.24
C PHE A 897 -13.50 3.28 -3.86
N VAL A 898 -13.87 4.40 -3.24
CA VAL A 898 -12.91 5.45 -2.85
C VAL A 898 -11.83 4.90 -1.90
N TRP A 899 -12.19 4.02 -0.97
CA TRP A 899 -11.26 3.44 0.02
C TRP A 899 -10.50 2.22 -0.49
N THR A 900 -11.06 1.50 -1.45
CA THR A 900 -10.52 0.20 -1.90
C THR A 900 -9.66 0.33 -3.15
N VAL A 901 -9.91 1.34 -4.00
CA VAL A 901 -9.22 1.52 -5.29
C VAL A 901 -8.53 2.88 -5.36
N PHE A 902 -9.28 3.97 -5.19
CA PHE A 902 -8.73 5.31 -5.42
C PHE A 902 -7.73 5.75 -4.35
N SER A 903 -8.06 5.53 -3.08
CA SER A 903 -7.21 5.87 -1.93
C SER A 903 -5.86 5.14 -1.94
N PRO A 904 -5.80 3.80 -2.10
CA PRO A 904 -4.53 3.10 -2.30
C PRO A 904 -3.74 3.64 -3.49
N LYS A 905 -4.38 3.84 -4.65
CA LYS A 905 -3.72 4.38 -5.84
C LYS A 905 -3.10 5.75 -5.59
N ILE A 906 -3.80 6.64 -4.89
CA ILE A 906 -3.27 7.96 -4.50
C ILE A 906 -1.98 7.82 -3.68
N ILE A 907 -1.93 6.90 -2.71
CA ILE A 907 -0.69 6.66 -1.93
C ILE A 907 0.44 6.16 -2.83
N TYR A 908 0.18 5.17 -3.68
CA TYR A 908 1.19 4.62 -4.58
C TYR A 908 1.73 5.67 -5.56
N GLU A 909 0.87 6.52 -6.11
CA GLU A 909 1.29 7.63 -6.97
C GLU A 909 2.05 8.70 -6.16
N TYR A 910 1.61 9.01 -4.93
CA TYR A 910 2.33 9.95 -4.06
C TYR A 910 3.76 9.47 -3.78
N PHE A 911 3.93 8.19 -3.43
CA PHE A 911 5.25 7.59 -3.24
C PHE A 911 6.06 7.55 -4.54
N THR A 912 5.41 7.24 -5.68
CA THR A 912 6.07 7.24 -7.00
C THR A 912 6.59 8.63 -7.35
N VAL A 913 5.85 9.71 -7.06
CA VAL A 913 6.30 11.10 -7.31
C VAL A 913 7.53 11.43 -6.47
N TRP A 914 7.58 11.01 -5.20
CA TRP A 914 8.77 11.14 -4.35
C TRP A 914 9.97 10.36 -4.90
N LEU A 915 9.75 9.12 -5.35
CA LEU A 915 10.81 8.31 -5.98
C LEU A 915 11.35 8.99 -7.25
N VAL A 916 10.45 9.52 -8.09
CA VAL A 916 10.83 10.25 -9.29
C VAL A 916 11.54 11.56 -8.96
N LEU A 917 11.21 12.25 -7.85
CA LEU A 917 11.96 13.42 -7.41
C LEU A 917 13.43 13.06 -7.16
N ILE A 918 13.70 11.94 -6.47
CA ILE A 918 15.07 11.46 -6.22
C ILE A 918 15.78 11.18 -7.55
N GLN A 919 15.09 10.54 -8.48
CA GLN A 919 15.59 10.26 -9.83
C GLN A 919 15.89 11.53 -10.65
N VAL A 920 15.02 12.54 -10.57
CA VAL A 920 15.18 13.87 -11.19
C VAL A 920 16.38 14.61 -10.57
N LEU A 921 16.53 14.57 -9.25
CA LEU A 921 17.69 15.15 -8.58
C LEU A 921 18.99 14.46 -9.00
N LEU A 922 19.00 13.14 -9.15
CA LEU A 922 20.13 12.39 -9.68
C LEU A 922 20.48 12.85 -11.11
N VAL A 923 19.48 13.04 -11.98
CA VAL A 923 19.67 13.61 -13.33
C VAL A 923 20.28 15.00 -13.24
N VAL A 924 19.77 15.89 -12.39
CA VAL A 924 20.27 17.27 -12.25
C VAL A 924 21.70 17.34 -11.70
N LEU A 925 22.04 16.46 -10.74
CA LEU A 925 23.35 16.44 -10.09
C LEU A 925 24.43 15.76 -10.93
N LEU A 926 24.08 14.69 -11.64
CA LEU A 926 25.07 13.80 -12.29
C LEU A 926 25.15 13.98 -13.81
N LEU A 927 24.13 14.54 -14.48
CA LEU A 927 24.23 14.94 -15.89
C LEU A 927 24.81 16.36 -15.99
N PRO A 928 26.03 16.54 -16.53
CA PRO A 928 26.67 17.84 -16.64
C PRO A 928 25.86 18.82 -17.50
N LYS A 929 25.93 20.12 -17.17
CA LYS A 929 25.20 21.22 -17.85
C LYS A 929 25.58 21.38 -19.32
N THR A 930 26.78 20.95 -19.68
CA THR A 930 27.29 20.86 -21.06
C THR A 930 27.87 19.46 -21.22
N PHE A 931 27.37 18.69 -22.18
CA PHE A 931 27.88 17.34 -22.48
C PHE A 931 29.30 17.35 -23.10
N CYS A 932 29.96 18.51 -23.13
CA CYS A 932 31.37 18.68 -23.44
C CYS A 932 31.90 19.94 -22.77
N SER A 933 32.72 19.78 -21.74
CA SER A 933 33.78 20.73 -21.43
C SER A 933 34.82 20.05 -20.55
N SER A 934 35.74 19.36 -21.19
CA SER A 934 37.14 19.29 -20.75
C SER A 934 37.99 19.11 -22.00
N VAL A 935 38.99 19.99 -22.09
CA VAL A 935 40.05 20.13 -23.10
C VAL A 935 40.62 18.80 -23.57
#